data_AF-A0A1M3N983-F1
#
_entry.id   AF-A0A1M3N983-F1
#
_cell.length_a   1.000
_cell.length_b   1.000
_cell.length_c   1.000
_cell.angle_alpha   90.00
_cell.angle_beta   90.00
_cell.angle_gamma   90.00
#
_symmetry.space_group_name_H-M   'P 1'
#
loop_
_entity.id
_entity.type
_entity.pdbx_description
1 polymer ?
#
loop_
_entity_poly.entity_id
_entity_poly.type
_entity_poly.pdbx_seq_one_letter_code
_entity_poly.pdbx_strand_id
1 'polypeptide(L)'
;MKVAFHTINGVGLGHVVRAVSLATEMRALVPGVKLLVLTNARDTSRIAEAGLDFVKLPPRLSEPHADPGRALTALPEPFEEAALVAALETFRPDLVVFDTHAPMRVARQVAAIGARAVLVLRELRPEALRSFVASAAPLAFDRIVVPHAPGDMDLAPLDGLPVVLAGPIVRPIRGDAPAPSSGAPRVVATAGGGGQPVDARRYLRAVADAHLLARARVPELETVLVTGPYGEPPSNLERYPGLTVVRSTADLDALLARATLVVSQAGYNAIAEIRALEKPAVLVPGHRKAEDQRARALRLARAGAAVIAKPEARSIADAVEAILGSGDRLAAMTRAHRTIPLVARNREAAAAVLRPVWRPPMKNAMAKVAIVAHDFAPKLGGMETVARSLAACLLARGVGVRVYTTNRLGARSASGLGEDVVVPLYQPRPPPARIDLEDDLLATIDAALRDSADVIHLCHAGLGPWVPALRAALPCIVTVNVHGNDLLAPWVFHDGTPDAYRTAQIEGLSSADAVLAVSRFSQDLARGRGVAPGVLHTIENGVDPTRFCPGARDATLARRFGIEDEDEVVLTVSRLAPRKGHRTALEAIALLAKKRPRLKFVFTGASDAMRTELAQIADGLGIGARIVATGFVPDAELPALYRLANVFALLASEADDDVEGFGVALVEAAASGVPAVASRTGGVPEALVDGETGLLVTAGDAVSAARAIERLLEDRALARTLGARGRERVLTELSHERAADRVLGIWSALLERGARTPVDRSPAWPGSSAFVPAENGVLLTRRAQERGAARRAARAARRQSLHAVVERGQLVRLRATGAGARLLPDALEDCAAEGHAPRVEVKLRRFVEADFAAYALPLLEGVELVHGVPHPGARALLDAVRAMPEEALRRVRLVRLFLTPEAREAPSLALEAVPETHALRRFFAERGAVVVPPPELMRYLSELPAGGPETAMVEPTNLCNLACPTCPTGTGKIKPLPQMTLDRFDHVLGELAPRMRNLALWNYGEPLLNKELPAMIAHAKEAGVRVVKVSSNVHFLDGERGLALLRSGLDVLILSVDGASAETYATFRKDGDFERVAGSVAWLCAEKKRLGLDKPRIELQFIVMRHNEHELPEMRRLAREWGVDRLRVKTVGADDATTKDLVPAERLLSRYKADGETPNVRHAFCTMAWDHTVVNVDGSVTPCCYLRPDMGDAFVMGNVFQASFPEIWRGERYRAFRAAMLAGRESMPVCDRCRGGTHDLIASVEAP
;
A
#
# COMPACT_ATOMS: atom_id res chain seq x y z
N MET A 1 -38.73 -23.18 -6.89
CA MET A 1 -38.51 -22.03 -6.00
C MET A 1 -39.85 -21.44 -5.58
N LYS A 2 -40.02 -21.15 -4.29
CA LYS A 2 -41.20 -20.53 -3.68
C LYS A 2 -40.78 -19.27 -2.92
N VAL A 3 -41.47 -18.15 -3.16
CA VAL A 3 -41.17 -16.87 -2.51
C VAL A 3 -42.45 -16.30 -1.90
N ALA A 4 -42.38 -15.87 -0.65
CA ALA A 4 -43.48 -15.20 0.05
C ALA A 4 -43.16 -13.72 0.27
N PHE A 5 -44.08 -12.83 -0.06
CA PHE A 5 -43.99 -11.40 0.25
C PHE A 5 -44.85 -11.08 1.47
N HIS A 6 -44.28 -10.42 2.46
CA HIS A 6 -45.02 -9.84 3.59
C HIS A 6 -45.18 -8.34 3.37
N THR A 7 -46.42 -7.90 3.14
CA THR A 7 -46.76 -6.50 2.85
C THR A 7 -47.80 -5.98 3.83
N ILE A 8 -47.45 -4.95 4.60
CA ILE A 8 -48.38 -4.30 5.53
C ILE A 8 -48.91 -3.01 4.90
N ASN A 9 -50.24 -2.89 4.79
CA ASN A 9 -50.94 -1.73 4.28
C ASN A 9 -52.05 -1.30 5.25
N GLY A 10 -51.79 -0.23 6.01
CA GLY A 10 -52.83 0.46 6.76
C GLY A 10 -53.64 1.48 5.93
N VAL A 11 -53.01 2.18 4.97
CA VAL A 11 -53.56 3.42 4.37
C VAL A 11 -53.44 3.53 2.84
N GLY A 12 -52.74 2.62 2.13
CA GLY A 12 -52.70 2.69 0.65
C GLY A 12 -52.06 1.50 -0.05
N LEU A 13 -52.04 1.53 -1.40
CA LEU A 13 -51.63 0.40 -2.25
C LEU A 13 -50.11 0.31 -2.51
N GLY A 14 -49.31 1.22 -1.95
CA GLY A 14 -47.89 1.35 -2.33
C GLY A 14 -47.02 0.12 -2.08
N HIS A 15 -47.26 -0.62 -0.99
CA HIS A 15 -46.54 -1.86 -0.70
C HIS A 15 -46.98 -3.00 -1.61
N VAL A 16 -48.28 -3.07 -1.94
CA VAL A 16 -48.82 -4.07 -2.87
C VAL A 16 -48.28 -3.84 -4.28
N VAL A 17 -48.26 -2.59 -4.76
CA VAL A 17 -47.71 -2.26 -6.09
C VAL A 17 -46.23 -2.65 -6.20
N ARG A 18 -45.44 -2.46 -5.14
CA ARG A 18 -44.02 -2.84 -5.12
C ARG A 18 -43.84 -4.35 -5.09
N ALA A 19 -44.61 -5.07 -4.27
CA ALA A 19 -44.58 -6.53 -4.25
C ALA A 19 -44.99 -7.11 -5.61
N VAL A 20 -46.05 -6.59 -6.24
CA VAL A 20 -46.47 -6.97 -7.59
C VAL A 20 -45.37 -6.69 -8.63
N SER A 21 -44.72 -5.53 -8.55
CA SER A 21 -43.63 -5.16 -9.47
C SER A 21 -42.43 -6.10 -9.34
N LEU A 22 -41.99 -6.39 -8.11
CA LEU A 22 -40.93 -7.38 -7.86
C LEU A 22 -41.34 -8.77 -8.31
N ALA A 23 -42.54 -9.23 -7.95
CA ALA A 23 -43.07 -10.54 -8.32
C ALA A 23 -43.13 -10.75 -9.84
N THR A 24 -43.52 -9.71 -10.58
CA THR A 24 -43.55 -9.73 -12.06
C THR A 24 -42.16 -9.95 -12.63
N GLU A 25 -41.17 -9.18 -12.17
CA GLU A 25 -39.78 -9.35 -12.60
C GLU A 25 -39.19 -10.69 -12.15
N MET A 26 -39.55 -11.19 -10.96
CA MET A 26 -39.11 -12.50 -10.49
C MET A 26 -39.63 -13.63 -11.36
N ARG A 27 -40.87 -13.57 -11.87
CA ARG A 27 -41.38 -14.54 -12.86
C ARG A 27 -40.59 -14.51 -14.16
N ALA A 28 -40.20 -13.32 -14.62
CA ALA A 28 -39.38 -13.16 -15.81
C ALA A 28 -37.95 -13.69 -15.60
N LEU A 29 -37.39 -13.53 -14.41
CA LEU A 29 -36.05 -14.00 -14.04
C LEU A 29 -36.02 -15.52 -13.78
N VAL A 30 -37.06 -16.07 -13.15
CA VAL A 30 -37.13 -17.47 -12.72
C VAL A 30 -38.44 -18.09 -13.21
N PRO A 31 -38.44 -18.64 -14.44
CA PRO A 31 -39.60 -19.36 -14.96
C PRO A 31 -40.07 -20.45 -13.98
N GLY A 32 -41.35 -20.46 -13.63
CA GLY A 32 -41.92 -21.44 -12.70
C GLY A 32 -41.76 -21.13 -11.21
N VAL A 33 -41.29 -19.94 -10.82
CA VAL A 33 -41.33 -19.50 -9.42
C VAL A 33 -42.78 -19.43 -8.91
N LYS A 34 -43.04 -20.01 -7.74
CA LYS A 34 -44.31 -19.87 -7.02
C LYS A 34 -44.23 -18.67 -6.09
N LEU A 35 -45.20 -17.77 -6.18
CA LEU A 35 -45.18 -16.48 -5.49
C LEU A 35 -46.45 -16.33 -4.66
N LEU A 36 -46.29 -16.03 -3.38
CA LEU A 36 -47.39 -15.78 -2.46
C LEU A 36 -47.29 -14.37 -1.86
N VAL A 37 -48.38 -13.62 -1.85
CA VAL A 37 -48.46 -12.31 -1.19
C VAL A 37 -49.29 -12.42 0.09
N LEU A 38 -48.67 -12.13 1.23
CA LEU A 38 -49.32 -12.03 2.53
C LEU A 38 -49.58 -10.55 2.79
N THR A 39 -50.86 -10.15 2.86
CA THR A 39 -51.21 -8.73 2.95
C THR A 39 -52.46 -8.47 3.79
N ASN A 40 -52.46 -7.38 4.54
CA ASN A 40 -53.65 -6.85 5.21
C ASN A 40 -54.31 -5.69 4.43
N ALA A 41 -53.94 -5.49 3.16
CA ALA A 41 -54.54 -4.48 2.30
C ALA A 41 -56.05 -4.70 2.14
N ARG A 42 -56.84 -3.62 2.20
CA ARG A 42 -58.29 -3.70 1.93
C ARG A 42 -58.60 -4.13 0.51
N ASP A 43 -57.88 -3.56 -0.45
CA ASP A 43 -58.01 -3.81 -1.88
C ASP A 43 -56.85 -4.68 -2.38
N THR A 44 -57.21 -5.86 -2.91
CA THR A 44 -56.28 -6.87 -3.44
C THR A 44 -56.45 -7.06 -4.95
N SER A 45 -57.25 -6.22 -5.62
CA SER A 45 -57.51 -6.28 -7.07
C SER A 45 -56.23 -6.36 -7.88
N ARG A 46 -55.24 -5.50 -7.58
CA ARG A 46 -53.92 -5.50 -8.25
C ARG A 46 -53.13 -6.80 -8.10
N ILE A 47 -53.31 -7.53 -7.00
CA ILE A 47 -52.64 -8.83 -6.81
C ILE A 47 -53.30 -9.89 -7.71
N ALA A 48 -54.63 -9.88 -7.74
CA ALA A 48 -55.43 -10.75 -8.60
C ALA A 48 -55.21 -10.47 -10.09
N GLU A 49 -55.17 -9.19 -10.51
CA GLU A 49 -54.85 -8.78 -11.89
C GLU A 49 -53.47 -9.22 -12.35
N ALA A 50 -52.49 -9.26 -11.43
CA ALA A 50 -51.15 -9.78 -11.70
C ALA A 50 -51.09 -11.32 -11.68
N GLY A 51 -52.21 -11.99 -11.40
CA GLY A 51 -52.33 -13.45 -11.31
C GLY A 51 -51.45 -14.04 -10.20
N LEU A 52 -51.27 -13.34 -9.07
CA LEU A 52 -50.48 -13.82 -7.93
C LEU A 52 -51.39 -14.43 -6.86
N ASP A 53 -50.93 -15.53 -6.25
CA ASP A 53 -51.60 -16.09 -5.07
C ASP A 53 -51.43 -15.14 -3.89
N PHE A 54 -52.47 -15.01 -3.05
CA PHE A 54 -52.39 -14.19 -1.85
C PHE A 54 -53.21 -14.74 -0.69
N VAL A 55 -52.73 -14.46 0.53
CA VAL A 55 -53.49 -14.64 1.77
C VAL A 55 -53.80 -13.25 2.33
N LYS A 56 -55.09 -13.00 2.53
CA LYS A 56 -55.56 -11.78 3.19
C LYS A 56 -55.42 -11.96 4.71
N LEU A 57 -54.49 -11.22 5.29
CA LEU A 57 -54.32 -11.11 6.73
C LEU A 57 -55.37 -10.15 7.32
N PRO A 58 -55.72 -10.28 8.61
CA PRO A 58 -56.63 -9.35 9.28
C PRO A 58 -56.16 -7.89 9.15
N PRO A 59 -57.06 -6.92 8.90
CA PRO A 59 -56.69 -5.51 8.78
C PRO A 59 -56.18 -4.94 10.11
N ARG A 60 -55.03 -4.24 10.10
CA ARG A 60 -54.62 -3.39 11.22
C ARG A 60 -55.49 -2.15 11.28
N LEU A 61 -56.34 -2.02 12.30
CA LEU A 61 -57.00 -0.76 12.64
C LEU A 61 -56.00 0.14 13.35
N SER A 62 -55.17 0.86 12.59
CA SER A 62 -54.44 1.99 13.16
C SER A 62 -55.42 3.14 13.32
N GLU A 63 -56.08 3.31 14.46
CA GLU A 63 -57.02 4.42 14.61
C GLU A 63 -56.81 5.18 15.91
N PRO A 64 -56.92 6.52 15.84
CA PRO A 64 -57.53 7.28 16.93
C PRO A 64 -59.03 7.56 16.71
N HIS A 65 -59.66 7.14 15.61
CA HIS A 65 -61.05 7.55 15.28
C HIS A 65 -62.01 6.43 14.84
N ALA A 66 -61.76 5.18 15.21
CA ALA A 66 -62.69 4.11 14.87
C ALA A 66 -63.99 4.32 15.67
N ASP A 67 -65.08 4.60 14.94
CA ASP A 67 -66.45 4.54 15.42
C ASP A 67 -66.62 3.32 16.35
N PRO A 68 -67.04 3.51 17.63
CA PRO A 68 -67.10 2.45 18.64
C PRO A 68 -67.83 1.18 18.18
N GLY A 69 -68.74 1.28 17.21
CA GLY A 69 -69.46 0.14 16.64
C GLY A 69 -68.62 -0.85 15.82
N ARG A 70 -67.42 -0.47 15.33
CA ARG A 70 -66.55 -1.36 14.52
C ARG A 70 -65.37 -1.98 15.28
N ALA A 71 -65.11 -1.55 16.51
CA ALA A 71 -64.03 -2.06 17.35
C ALA A 71 -64.18 -3.55 17.72
N LEU A 72 -65.40 -4.10 17.65
CA LEU A 72 -65.71 -5.50 17.98
C LEU A 72 -65.15 -6.55 17.00
N THR A 73 -64.48 -6.13 15.92
CA THR A 73 -63.88 -7.05 14.91
C THR A 73 -62.36 -7.00 14.83
N ALA A 74 -61.70 -6.24 15.72
CA ALA A 74 -60.24 -6.12 15.76
C ALA A 74 -59.60 -7.36 16.41
N LEU A 75 -58.68 -8.01 15.71
CA LEU A 75 -57.91 -9.15 16.24
C LEU A 75 -56.61 -8.65 16.89
N PRO A 76 -56.18 -9.21 18.04
CA PRO A 76 -54.91 -8.85 18.70
C PRO A 76 -53.68 -9.07 17.82
N GLU A 77 -52.60 -8.28 17.96
CA GLU A 77 -51.32 -8.50 17.24
C GLU A 77 -50.80 -9.96 17.31
N PRO A 78 -50.92 -10.69 18.44
CA PRO A 78 -50.58 -12.11 18.50
C PRO A 78 -51.32 -12.99 17.49
N PHE A 79 -52.55 -12.63 17.10
CA PHE A 79 -53.32 -13.37 16.10
C PHE A 79 -52.81 -13.10 14.68
N GLU A 80 -52.40 -11.87 14.36
CA GLU A 80 -51.77 -11.53 13.08
C GLU A 80 -50.43 -12.27 12.93
N GLU A 81 -49.61 -12.31 14.00
CA GLU A 81 -48.36 -13.09 14.02
C GLU A 81 -48.62 -14.59 13.82
N ALA A 82 -49.59 -15.16 14.53
CA ALA A 82 -49.95 -16.57 14.39
C ALA A 82 -50.44 -16.92 12.97
N ALA A 83 -51.29 -16.07 12.38
CA ALA A 83 -51.76 -16.25 11.01
C ALA A 83 -50.62 -16.16 9.99
N LEU A 84 -49.66 -15.24 10.21
CA LEU A 84 -48.48 -15.09 9.37
C LEU A 84 -47.58 -16.33 9.45
N VAL A 85 -47.30 -16.84 10.66
CA VAL A 85 -46.51 -18.06 10.87
C VAL A 85 -47.20 -19.26 10.22
N ALA A 86 -48.49 -19.47 10.46
CA ALA A 86 -49.24 -20.58 9.87
C ALA A 86 -49.23 -20.55 8.33
N ALA A 87 -49.35 -19.36 7.73
CA ALA A 87 -49.27 -19.20 6.28
C ALA A 87 -47.87 -19.57 5.74
N LEU A 88 -46.81 -19.17 6.45
CA LEU A 88 -45.43 -19.48 6.07
C LEU A 88 -45.10 -20.98 6.25
N GLU A 89 -45.55 -21.61 7.33
CA GLU A 89 -45.39 -23.05 7.59
C GLU A 89 -46.14 -23.91 6.57
N THR A 90 -47.30 -23.45 6.11
CA THR A 90 -48.11 -24.14 5.09
C THR A 90 -47.48 -23.99 3.70
N PHE A 91 -47.07 -22.77 3.33
CA PHE A 91 -46.52 -22.50 2.01
C PHE A 91 -45.09 -23.07 1.86
N ARG A 92 -44.32 -23.09 2.95
CA ARG A 92 -42.89 -23.42 3.03
C ARG A 92 -42.07 -22.70 1.95
N PRO A 93 -41.95 -21.36 2.03
CA PRO A 93 -41.16 -20.60 1.07
C PRO A 93 -39.67 -20.93 1.19
N ASP A 94 -38.93 -20.80 0.09
CA ASP A 94 -37.46 -20.76 0.12
C ASP A 94 -36.98 -19.38 0.62
N LEU A 95 -37.78 -18.33 0.34
CA LEU A 95 -37.47 -16.92 0.62
C LEU A 95 -38.69 -16.15 1.09
N VAL A 96 -38.52 -15.33 2.14
CA VAL A 96 -39.52 -14.40 2.66
C VAL A 96 -39.03 -12.96 2.51
N VAL A 97 -39.82 -12.13 1.83
CA VAL A 97 -39.51 -10.72 1.55
C VAL A 97 -40.38 -9.83 2.43
N PHE A 98 -39.76 -9.15 3.39
CA PHE A 98 -40.41 -8.19 4.27
C PHE A 98 -40.34 -6.78 3.68
N ASP A 99 -41.48 -6.17 3.41
CA ASP A 99 -41.52 -4.84 2.84
C ASP A 99 -41.69 -3.75 3.92
N THR A 100 -40.62 -3.00 4.20
CA THR A 100 -40.55 -1.88 5.15
C THR A 100 -40.77 -2.23 6.62
N HIS A 101 -41.60 -3.23 6.94
CA HIS A 101 -41.87 -3.65 8.31
C HIS A 101 -41.84 -5.17 8.44
N ALA A 102 -41.26 -5.63 9.54
CA ALA A 102 -41.12 -7.04 9.87
C ALA A 102 -41.37 -7.24 11.37
N PRO A 103 -42.38 -8.04 11.76
CA PRO A 103 -42.51 -8.49 13.13
C PRO A 103 -41.28 -9.32 13.49
N MET A 104 -40.49 -8.87 14.47
CA MET A 104 -39.18 -9.47 14.77
C MET A 104 -39.27 -10.93 15.22
N ARG A 105 -40.37 -11.30 15.89
CA ARG A 105 -40.65 -12.69 16.25
C ARG A 105 -40.77 -13.56 15.00
N VAL A 106 -41.53 -13.09 14.02
CA VAL A 106 -41.73 -13.81 12.76
C VAL A 106 -40.46 -13.83 11.93
N ALA A 107 -39.73 -12.71 11.82
CA ALA A 107 -38.47 -12.66 11.08
C ALA A 107 -37.44 -13.68 11.62
N ARG A 108 -37.36 -13.85 12.94
CA ARG A 108 -36.51 -14.88 13.58
C ARG A 108 -37.00 -16.30 13.33
N GLN A 109 -38.31 -16.51 13.18
CA GLN A 109 -38.91 -17.82 12.90
C GLN A 109 -38.77 -18.27 11.44
N VAL A 110 -38.52 -17.34 10.50
CA VAL A 110 -38.28 -17.68 9.08
C VAL A 110 -37.13 -18.69 8.93
N ALA A 111 -36.07 -18.55 9.73
CA ALA A 111 -34.96 -19.49 9.74
C ALA A 111 -35.37 -20.89 10.25
N ALA A 112 -36.31 -20.97 11.20
CA ALA A 112 -36.76 -22.24 11.78
C ALA A 112 -37.53 -23.11 10.77
N ILE A 113 -38.14 -22.51 9.75
CA ILE A 113 -38.80 -23.23 8.65
C ILE A 113 -37.86 -23.45 7.44
N GLY A 114 -36.57 -23.16 7.57
CA GLY A 114 -35.55 -23.36 6.53
C GLY A 114 -35.54 -22.31 5.40
N ALA A 115 -36.27 -21.21 5.57
CA ALA A 115 -36.37 -20.15 4.59
C ALA A 115 -35.35 -19.02 4.83
N ARG A 116 -35.01 -18.27 3.79
CA ARG A 116 -34.19 -17.04 3.88
C ARG A 116 -35.06 -15.81 4.07
N ALA A 117 -34.58 -14.79 4.77
CA ALA A 117 -35.29 -13.56 5.06
C ALA A 117 -34.61 -12.34 4.40
N VAL A 118 -35.39 -11.53 3.68
CA VAL A 118 -34.91 -10.29 3.04
C VAL A 118 -35.77 -9.12 3.48
N LEU A 119 -35.13 -8.01 3.88
CA LEU A 119 -35.83 -6.77 4.22
C LEU A 119 -35.69 -5.75 3.09
N VAL A 120 -36.79 -5.17 2.62
CA VAL A 120 -36.77 -3.98 1.76
C VAL A 120 -36.87 -2.73 2.65
N LEU A 121 -35.75 -2.03 2.84
CA LEU A 121 -35.63 -0.90 3.77
C LEU A 121 -35.74 0.45 3.06
N ARG A 122 -36.79 1.23 3.38
CA ARG A 122 -37.01 2.59 2.86
C ARG A 122 -36.24 3.64 3.67
N GLU A 123 -36.28 4.88 3.18
CA GLU A 123 -35.59 6.01 3.81
C GLU A 123 -36.28 6.37 5.13
N LEU A 124 -35.59 6.04 6.22
CA LEU A 124 -35.96 6.39 7.57
C LEU A 124 -35.31 7.72 7.96
N ARG A 125 -35.95 8.44 8.89
CA ARG A 125 -35.32 9.58 9.57
C ARG A 125 -34.07 9.12 10.32
N PRO A 126 -33.04 9.96 10.47
CA PRO A 126 -31.78 9.56 11.10
C PRO A 126 -31.96 8.89 12.47
N GLU A 127 -32.89 9.38 13.30
CA GLU A 127 -33.17 8.83 14.64
C GLU A 127 -33.79 7.43 14.55
N ALA A 128 -34.73 7.23 13.62
CA ALA A 128 -35.38 5.95 13.40
C ALA A 128 -34.43 4.92 12.79
N LEU A 129 -33.53 5.36 11.91
CA LEU A 129 -32.48 4.51 11.32
C LEU A 129 -31.48 4.05 12.40
N ARG A 130 -31.00 4.95 13.25
CA ARG A 130 -30.11 4.62 14.37
C ARG A 130 -30.77 3.64 15.34
N SER A 131 -32.05 3.86 15.67
CA SER A 131 -32.83 2.95 16.53
C SER A 131 -32.99 1.56 15.90
N PHE A 132 -33.27 1.49 14.60
CA PHE A 132 -33.36 0.21 13.87
C PHE A 132 -32.03 -0.56 13.94
N VAL A 133 -30.91 0.10 13.66
CA VAL A 133 -29.57 -0.51 13.70
C VAL A 133 -29.21 -1.00 15.11
N ALA A 134 -29.48 -0.19 16.14
CA ALA A 134 -29.16 -0.53 17.53
C ALA A 134 -29.99 -1.71 18.09
N SER A 135 -31.14 -2.03 17.49
CA SER A 135 -32.10 -3.01 18.03
C SER A 135 -31.78 -4.49 17.77
N ALA A 136 -30.63 -4.80 17.13
CA ALA A 136 -30.29 -6.12 16.60
C ALA A 136 -31.27 -6.70 15.56
N ALA A 137 -32.37 -5.99 15.23
CA ALA A 137 -33.31 -6.33 14.16
C ALA A 137 -32.65 -6.62 12.80
N PRO A 138 -31.60 -5.90 12.36
CA PRO A 138 -30.97 -6.15 11.07
C PRO A 138 -30.35 -7.54 10.93
N LEU A 139 -29.95 -8.16 12.05
CA LEU A 139 -29.32 -9.49 12.07
C LEU A 139 -30.29 -10.63 11.74
N ALA A 140 -31.61 -10.36 11.74
CA ALA A 140 -32.62 -11.34 11.38
C ALA A 140 -32.78 -11.53 9.86
N PHE A 141 -32.05 -10.78 9.03
CA PHE A 141 -32.18 -10.80 7.58
C PHE A 141 -30.87 -11.23 6.90
N ASP A 142 -30.97 -12.16 5.95
CA ASP A 142 -29.86 -12.56 5.08
C ASP A 142 -29.45 -11.43 4.13
N ARG A 143 -30.36 -10.49 3.87
CA ARG A 143 -30.11 -9.32 3.01
C ARG A 143 -31.05 -8.16 3.30
N ILE A 144 -30.54 -6.94 3.18
CA ILE A 144 -31.30 -5.70 3.26
C ILE A 144 -31.23 -4.99 1.90
N VAL A 145 -32.34 -4.93 1.18
CA VAL A 145 -32.45 -4.25 -0.11
C VAL A 145 -32.94 -2.83 0.11
N VAL A 146 -32.13 -1.86 -0.26
CA VAL A 146 -32.45 -0.43 -0.14
C VAL A 146 -32.87 0.08 -1.52
N PRO A 147 -34.15 0.41 -1.74
CA PRO A 147 -34.66 0.75 -3.05
C PRO A 147 -34.52 2.26 -3.32
N HIS A 148 -33.30 2.78 -3.20
CA HIS A 148 -32.94 4.18 -3.41
C HIS A 148 -31.65 4.29 -4.23
N ALA A 149 -31.41 5.44 -4.85
CA ALA A 149 -30.15 5.68 -5.55
C ALA A 149 -29.02 6.01 -4.56
N PRO A 150 -27.74 5.83 -4.93
CA PRO A 150 -26.62 6.32 -4.12
C PRO A 150 -26.79 7.82 -3.81
N GLY A 151 -26.68 8.19 -2.53
CA GLY A 151 -26.84 9.57 -2.06
C GLY A 151 -28.27 10.00 -1.72
N ASP A 152 -29.29 9.17 -1.97
CA ASP A 152 -30.66 9.44 -1.52
C ASP A 152 -30.87 9.21 -0.01
N MET A 153 -30.00 8.46 0.64
CA MET A 153 -30.08 8.09 2.06
C MET A 153 -28.67 8.03 2.65
N ASP A 154 -28.51 8.43 3.91
CA ASP A 154 -27.27 8.19 4.66
C ASP A 154 -27.17 6.70 5.01
N LEU A 155 -26.17 6.03 4.43
CA LEU A 155 -25.95 4.60 4.59
C LEU A 155 -24.95 4.27 5.69
N ALA A 156 -24.21 5.25 6.21
CA ALA A 156 -23.18 5.02 7.22
C ALA A 156 -23.71 4.28 8.47
N PRO A 157 -24.95 4.53 8.96
CA PRO A 157 -25.50 3.73 10.07
C PRO A 157 -25.70 2.25 9.74
N LEU A 158 -25.75 1.87 8.45
CA LEU A 158 -25.95 0.50 8.00
C LEU A 158 -24.64 -0.23 7.69
N ASP A 159 -23.48 0.39 7.94
CA ASP A 159 -22.16 -0.22 7.69
C ASP A 159 -22.00 -1.53 8.48
N GLY A 160 -21.56 -2.58 7.78
CA GLY A 160 -21.40 -3.93 8.35
C GLY A 160 -22.65 -4.82 8.30
N LEU A 161 -23.77 -4.34 7.74
CA LEU A 161 -24.99 -5.13 7.48
C LEU A 161 -25.04 -5.60 6.00
N PRO A 162 -25.80 -6.66 5.66
CA PRO A 162 -25.84 -7.23 4.30
C PRO A 162 -26.70 -6.38 3.34
N VAL A 163 -26.29 -5.13 3.10
CA VAL A 163 -27.08 -4.11 2.39
C VAL A 163 -26.77 -4.11 0.89
N VAL A 164 -27.81 -4.00 0.05
CA VAL A 164 -27.72 -3.85 -1.41
C VAL A 164 -28.56 -2.67 -1.86
N LEU A 165 -27.96 -1.76 -2.62
CA LEU A 165 -28.69 -0.67 -3.28
C LEU A 165 -29.30 -1.19 -4.59
N ALA A 166 -30.62 -1.16 -4.68
CA ALA A 166 -31.36 -1.65 -5.84
C ALA A 166 -31.95 -0.55 -6.73
N GLY A 167 -31.83 0.72 -6.32
CA GLY A 167 -32.53 1.81 -6.99
C GLY A 167 -34.05 1.79 -6.75
N PRO A 168 -34.78 2.82 -7.22
CA PRO A 168 -36.21 2.94 -6.97
C PRO A 168 -37.00 1.82 -7.64
N ILE A 169 -37.92 1.20 -6.88
CA ILE A 169 -38.85 0.21 -7.39
C ILE A 169 -40.15 0.92 -7.76
N VAL A 170 -40.44 0.98 -9.05
CA VAL A 170 -41.60 1.68 -9.61
C VAL A 170 -42.59 0.71 -10.23
N ARG A 171 -43.85 1.13 -10.37
CA ARG A 171 -44.79 0.41 -11.24
C ARG A 171 -44.29 0.40 -12.69
N PRO A 172 -44.61 -0.63 -13.50
CA PRO A 172 -44.45 -0.56 -14.94
C PRO A 172 -45.31 0.59 -15.48
N ILE A 173 -44.68 1.58 -16.12
CA ILE A 173 -45.40 2.69 -16.76
C ILE A 173 -45.81 2.23 -18.15
N ARG A 174 -47.12 2.16 -18.40
CA ARG A 174 -47.64 1.90 -19.76
C ARG A 174 -47.38 3.14 -20.62
N GLY A 175 -46.49 3.01 -21.61
CA GLY A 175 -45.90 4.12 -22.36
C GLY A 175 -46.83 4.84 -23.34
N ASP A 176 -48.00 4.29 -23.67
CA ASP A 176 -48.88 4.86 -24.69
C ASP A 176 -50.12 5.49 -24.05
N ALA A 177 -49.95 6.64 -23.42
CA ALA A 177 -51.08 7.53 -23.12
C ALA A 177 -51.04 8.70 -24.12
N PRO A 178 -52.02 8.82 -25.05
CA PRO A 178 -52.06 9.95 -25.98
C PRO A 178 -52.10 11.28 -25.19
N ALA A 179 -51.41 12.29 -25.72
CA ALA A 179 -51.40 13.65 -25.16
C ALA A 179 -52.86 14.15 -24.98
N PRO A 180 -53.15 14.94 -23.92
CA PRO A 180 -54.50 15.45 -23.71
C PRO A 180 -54.99 16.17 -24.97
N SER A 181 -56.17 15.78 -25.45
CA SER A 181 -56.78 16.28 -26.68
C SER A 181 -57.41 17.68 -26.53
N SER A 182 -57.47 18.23 -25.32
CA SER A 182 -57.98 19.57 -25.03
C SER A 182 -56.82 20.49 -24.64
N GLY A 183 -56.79 21.72 -25.17
CA GLY A 183 -55.79 22.74 -24.86
C GLY A 183 -55.84 23.28 -23.41
N ALA A 184 -56.65 22.69 -22.53
CA ALA A 184 -56.79 23.06 -21.14
C ALA A 184 -55.68 22.42 -20.27
N PRO A 185 -55.06 23.16 -19.33
CA PRO A 185 -54.07 22.57 -18.43
C PRO A 185 -54.75 21.59 -17.46
N ARG A 186 -54.26 20.34 -17.46
CA ARG A 186 -54.78 19.28 -16.59
C ARG A 186 -53.87 19.05 -15.39
N VAL A 187 -54.37 19.33 -14.20
CA VAL A 187 -53.69 19.04 -12.94
C VAL A 187 -54.17 17.71 -12.38
N VAL A 188 -53.23 16.84 -11.98
CA VAL A 188 -53.57 15.62 -11.22
C VAL A 188 -53.02 15.75 -9.82
N ALA A 189 -53.91 15.78 -8.84
CA ALA A 189 -53.56 15.84 -7.43
C ALA A 189 -53.78 14.49 -6.76
N THR A 190 -52.81 14.02 -5.99
CA THR A 190 -52.90 12.73 -5.30
C THR A 190 -52.38 12.82 -3.86
N ALA A 191 -53.23 12.40 -2.92
CA ALA A 191 -52.82 12.22 -1.52
C ALA A 191 -51.92 10.97 -1.35
N GLY A 192 -52.00 10.02 -2.29
CA GLY A 192 -51.34 8.72 -2.19
C GLY A 192 -51.76 7.91 -0.95
N GLY A 193 -50.98 6.88 -0.59
CA GLY A 193 -51.16 6.08 0.64
C GLY A 193 -50.53 6.70 1.89
N GLY A 194 -50.47 8.03 1.92
CA GLY A 194 -49.30 8.78 2.35
C GLY A 194 -49.29 9.47 3.72
N GLY A 195 -50.24 9.28 4.64
CA GLY A 195 -50.23 9.98 5.94
C GLY A 195 -51.09 9.35 7.03
N GLN A 196 -51.21 10.02 8.17
CA GLN A 196 -52.35 9.81 9.09
C GLN A 196 -53.64 10.26 8.36
N PRO A 197 -54.82 9.65 8.59
CA PRO A 197 -56.07 10.04 7.94
C PRO A 197 -56.36 11.55 8.04
N VAL A 198 -55.98 12.19 9.15
CA VAL A 198 -56.13 13.63 9.39
C VAL A 198 -55.29 14.48 8.41
N ASP A 199 -54.03 14.09 8.16
CA ASP A 199 -53.14 14.82 7.24
C ASP A 199 -53.60 14.69 5.79
N ALA A 200 -54.09 13.51 5.42
CA ALA A 200 -54.68 13.27 4.10
C ALA A 200 -55.93 14.13 3.89
N ARG A 201 -56.85 14.19 4.87
CA ARG A 201 -58.04 15.06 4.82
C ARG A 201 -57.68 16.53 4.69
N ARG A 202 -56.71 17.02 5.47
CA ARG A 202 -56.23 18.40 5.40
C ARG A 202 -55.65 18.75 4.03
N TYR A 203 -54.83 17.86 3.47
CA TYR A 203 -54.27 18.04 2.13
C TYR A 203 -55.35 18.04 1.04
N LEU A 204 -56.28 17.08 1.07
CA LEU A 204 -57.37 16.99 0.10
C LEU A 204 -58.23 18.25 0.11
N ARG A 205 -58.52 18.78 1.31
CA ARG A 205 -59.23 20.06 1.45
C ARG A 205 -58.44 21.22 0.88
N ALA A 206 -57.16 21.35 1.24
CA ALA A 206 -56.29 22.43 0.77
C ALA A 206 -56.15 22.43 -0.76
N VAL A 207 -56.04 21.26 -1.39
CA VAL A 207 -55.98 21.14 -2.86
C VAL A 207 -57.31 21.53 -3.51
N ALA A 208 -58.43 21.10 -2.95
CA ALA A 208 -59.75 21.46 -3.49
C ALA A 208 -60.01 22.97 -3.41
N ASP A 209 -59.66 23.61 -2.29
CA ASP A 209 -59.75 25.06 -2.14
C ASP A 209 -58.74 25.78 -3.05
N ALA A 210 -57.52 25.23 -3.23
CA ALA A 210 -56.52 25.76 -4.16
C ALA A 210 -56.98 25.74 -5.62
N HIS A 211 -57.71 24.69 -6.01
CA HIS A 211 -58.30 24.60 -7.35
C HIS A 211 -59.25 25.77 -7.64
N LEU A 212 -60.13 26.12 -6.70
CA LEU A 212 -61.03 27.28 -6.87
C LEU A 212 -60.26 28.59 -7.02
N LEU A 213 -59.22 28.79 -6.19
CA LEU A 213 -58.37 29.98 -6.25
C LEU A 213 -57.64 30.09 -7.60
N ALA A 214 -57.02 28.99 -8.04
CA ALA A 214 -56.28 28.97 -9.31
C ALA A 214 -57.22 29.11 -10.52
N ARG A 215 -58.43 28.53 -10.47
CA ARG A 215 -59.41 28.61 -11.56
C ARG A 215 -59.97 30.02 -11.76
N ALA A 216 -60.01 30.85 -10.71
CA ALA A 216 -60.37 32.27 -10.86
C ALA A 216 -59.40 33.02 -11.80
N ARG A 217 -58.16 32.54 -11.95
CA ARG A 217 -57.11 33.13 -12.80
C ARG A 217 -56.83 32.31 -14.06
N VAL A 218 -57.13 31.01 -14.03
CA VAL A 218 -57.04 30.08 -15.17
C VAL A 218 -58.42 29.42 -15.34
N PRO A 219 -59.39 30.07 -16.01
CA PRO A 219 -60.79 29.60 -16.07
C PRO A 219 -60.97 28.20 -16.67
N GLU A 220 -60.06 27.79 -17.56
CA GLU A 220 -60.02 26.49 -18.24
C GLU A 220 -59.41 25.36 -17.37
N LEU A 221 -58.93 25.65 -16.14
CA LEU A 221 -58.18 24.69 -15.32
C LEU A 221 -59.00 23.44 -14.95
N GLU A 222 -58.59 22.27 -15.42
CA GLU A 222 -59.14 20.99 -14.99
C GLU A 222 -58.27 20.37 -13.90
N THR A 223 -58.87 19.85 -12.83
CA THR A 223 -58.15 19.12 -11.78
C THR A 223 -58.79 17.78 -11.47
N VAL A 224 -58.00 16.72 -11.48
CA VAL A 224 -58.40 15.39 -11.03
C VAL A 224 -57.79 15.14 -9.65
N LEU A 225 -58.64 15.06 -8.62
CA LEU A 225 -58.25 14.81 -7.24
C LEU A 225 -58.42 13.34 -6.87
N VAL A 226 -57.32 12.62 -6.70
CA VAL A 226 -57.30 11.21 -6.29
C VAL A 226 -57.16 11.10 -4.78
N THR A 227 -58.20 10.65 -4.09
CA THR A 227 -58.28 10.69 -2.62
C THR A 227 -57.62 9.50 -1.91
N GLY A 228 -57.54 8.35 -2.56
CA GLY A 228 -57.04 7.09 -2.02
C GLY A 228 -58.11 6.27 -1.27
N PRO A 229 -57.83 4.99 -0.96
CA PRO A 229 -58.82 4.03 -0.43
C PRO A 229 -59.43 4.37 0.93
N TYR A 230 -58.89 5.38 1.63
CA TYR A 230 -59.36 5.85 2.95
C TYR A 230 -59.58 7.37 3.00
N GLY A 231 -59.40 8.06 1.88
CA GLY A 231 -59.63 9.51 1.78
C GLY A 231 -61.11 9.77 1.54
N GLU A 232 -61.86 10.07 2.60
CA GLU A 232 -63.20 10.64 2.43
C GLU A 232 -63.06 12.10 1.97
N PRO A 233 -63.51 12.45 0.75
CA PRO A 233 -63.56 13.84 0.35
C PRO A 233 -64.55 14.60 1.24
N PRO A 234 -64.26 15.86 1.61
CA PRO A 234 -65.26 16.76 2.17
C PRO A 234 -66.56 16.71 1.37
N SER A 235 -67.72 16.72 2.04
CA SER A 235 -69.01 16.72 1.36
C SER A 235 -69.11 17.94 0.42
N ASN A 236 -69.59 17.70 -0.81
CA ASN A 236 -69.81 18.70 -1.87
C ASN A 236 -68.62 19.11 -2.75
N LEU A 237 -67.44 18.48 -2.66
CA LEU A 237 -66.31 18.81 -3.56
C LEU A 237 -66.61 18.53 -5.05
N GLU A 238 -67.44 17.52 -5.35
CA GLU A 238 -67.86 17.20 -6.72
C GLU A 238 -68.69 18.32 -7.38
N ARG A 239 -69.14 19.32 -6.61
CA ARG A 239 -69.86 20.49 -7.13
C ARG A 239 -68.92 21.60 -7.61
N TYR A 240 -67.62 21.48 -7.40
CA TYR A 240 -66.67 22.52 -7.80
C TYR A 240 -66.43 22.44 -9.32
N PRO A 241 -66.63 23.55 -10.06
CA PRO A 241 -66.53 23.52 -11.51
C PRO A 241 -65.11 23.17 -11.95
N GLY A 242 -64.95 22.14 -12.77
CA GLY A 242 -63.65 21.69 -13.27
C GLY A 242 -62.84 20.79 -12.33
N LEU A 243 -63.40 20.42 -11.17
CA LEU A 243 -62.79 19.48 -10.22
C LEU A 243 -63.47 18.10 -10.34
N THR A 244 -62.69 17.07 -10.70
CA THR A 244 -63.14 15.67 -10.72
C THR A 244 -62.54 14.93 -9.53
N VAL A 245 -63.38 14.32 -8.69
CA VAL A 245 -62.91 13.54 -7.54
C VAL A 245 -62.91 12.04 -7.88
N VAL A 246 -61.76 11.40 -7.72
CA VAL A 246 -61.58 9.95 -7.93
C VAL A 246 -61.20 9.33 -6.59
N ARG A 247 -62.08 8.49 -6.03
CA ARG A 247 -61.84 7.92 -4.69
C ARG A 247 -60.60 7.04 -4.63
N SER A 248 -60.51 6.05 -5.50
CA SER A 248 -59.32 5.22 -5.65
C SER A 248 -59.27 4.74 -7.08
N THR A 249 -58.06 4.58 -7.62
CA THR A 249 -57.89 4.03 -8.95
C THR A 249 -56.62 3.19 -8.99
N ALA A 250 -56.77 2.04 -9.62
CA ALA A 250 -55.66 1.19 -10.01
C ALA A 250 -54.74 1.99 -10.97
N ASP A 251 -55.31 2.73 -11.93
CA ASP A 251 -54.62 3.31 -13.10
C ASP A 251 -54.10 4.74 -12.85
N LEU A 252 -53.57 4.98 -11.65
CA LEU A 252 -53.00 6.28 -11.29
C LEU A 252 -51.84 6.71 -12.22
N ASP A 253 -51.07 5.80 -12.82
CA ASP A 253 -50.03 6.12 -13.81
C ASP A 253 -50.61 6.72 -15.06
N ALA A 254 -51.68 6.15 -15.59
CA ALA A 254 -52.35 6.67 -16.77
C ALA A 254 -52.86 8.09 -16.51
N LEU A 255 -53.37 8.36 -15.29
CA LEU A 255 -53.74 9.71 -14.89
C LEU A 255 -52.52 10.64 -14.80
N LEU A 256 -51.45 10.23 -14.11
CA LEU A 256 -50.22 11.02 -13.99
C LEU A 256 -49.57 11.29 -15.34
N ALA A 257 -49.58 10.32 -16.26
CA ALA A 257 -49.04 10.44 -17.61
C ALA A 257 -49.80 11.49 -18.43
N ARG A 258 -51.10 11.65 -18.19
CA ARG A 258 -51.95 12.67 -18.84
C ARG A 258 -51.91 14.03 -18.15
N ALA A 259 -51.25 14.16 -17.01
CA ALA A 259 -51.13 15.42 -16.28
C ALA A 259 -50.17 16.38 -16.98
N THR A 260 -50.54 17.65 -17.02
CA THR A 260 -49.64 18.78 -17.30
C THR A 260 -48.79 19.10 -16.08
N LEU A 261 -49.39 19.04 -14.89
CA LEU A 261 -48.76 19.32 -13.60
C LEU A 261 -49.31 18.35 -12.55
N VAL A 262 -48.44 17.83 -11.68
CA VAL A 262 -48.83 16.93 -10.59
C VAL A 262 -48.77 17.67 -9.25
N VAL A 263 -49.78 17.51 -8.40
CA VAL A 263 -49.74 17.95 -7.00
C VAL A 263 -49.70 16.71 -6.11
N SER A 264 -48.72 16.58 -5.21
CA SER A 264 -48.53 15.33 -4.45
C SER A 264 -48.05 15.56 -3.02
N GLN A 265 -48.44 14.66 -2.11
CA GLN A 265 -47.89 14.57 -0.75
C GLN A 265 -46.44 14.03 -0.66
N ALA A 266 -45.73 13.85 -1.79
CA ALA A 266 -44.34 13.43 -1.81
C ALA A 266 -44.08 12.04 -1.18
N GLY A 267 -45.01 11.08 -1.36
CA GLY A 267 -44.80 9.68 -0.99
C GLY A 267 -43.73 9.00 -1.86
N TYR A 268 -43.16 7.88 -1.36
CA TYR A 268 -42.08 7.12 -2.04
C TYR A 268 -42.39 6.81 -3.52
N ASN A 269 -43.45 6.03 -3.76
CA ASN A 269 -43.83 5.63 -5.13
C ASN A 269 -44.23 6.86 -5.95
N ALA A 270 -44.95 7.83 -5.36
CA ALA A 270 -45.42 9.02 -6.06
C ALA A 270 -44.26 9.87 -6.61
N ILE A 271 -43.20 10.10 -5.82
CA ILE A 271 -42.00 10.80 -6.30
C ILE A 271 -41.32 10.01 -7.42
N ALA A 272 -41.20 8.69 -7.26
CA ALA A 272 -40.55 7.87 -8.26
C ALA A 272 -41.34 7.85 -9.59
N GLU A 273 -42.68 7.83 -9.52
CA GLU A 273 -43.59 7.90 -10.67
C GLU A 273 -43.57 9.28 -11.35
N ILE A 274 -43.59 10.37 -10.57
CA ILE A 274 -43.45 11.74 -11.09
C ILE A 274 -42.14 11.89 -11.87
N ARG A 275 -41.04 11.36 -11.32
CA ARG A 275 -39.72 11.40 -11.98
C ARG A 275 -39.70 10.56 -13.25
N ALA A 276 -40.23 9.35 -13.20
CA ALA A 276 -40.24 8.42 -14.32
C ALA A 276 -41.11 8.92 -15.49
N LEU A 277 -42.18 9.65 -15.20
CA LEU A 277 -43.06 10.29 -16.19
C LEU A 277 -42.60 11.70 -16.59
N GLU A 278 -41.47 12.18 -16.06
CA GLU A 278 -40.91 13.51 -16.28
C GLU A 278 -41.92 14.65 -16.00
N LYS A 279 -42.80 14.47 -15.00
CA LYS A 279 -43.89 15.40 -14.74
C LYS A 279 -43.48 16.54 -13.80
N PRO A 280 -43.62 17.81 -14.23
CA PRO A 280 -43.53 18.94 -13.31
C PRO A 280 -44.45 18.72 -12.10
N ALA A 281 -43.98 19.10 -10.91
CA ALA A 281 -44.73 18.83 -9.69
C ALA A 281 -44.71 19.95 -8.64
N VAL A 282 -45.84 20.10 -7.94
CA VAL A 282 -45.96 20.79 -6.67
C VAL A 282 -46.03 19.76 -5.55
N LEU A 283 -45.05 19.78 -4.64
CA LEU A 283 -44.92 18.82 -3.55
C LEU A 283 -45.34 19.45 -2.23
N VAL A 284 -46.23 18.76 -1.51
CA VAL A 284 -46.78 19.16 -0.21
C VAL A 284 -46.47 18.06 0.82
N PRO A 285 -45.21 17.89 1.23
CA PRO A 285 -44.78 16.75 2.05
C PRO A 285 -45.51 16.72 3.41
N GLY A 286 -46.04 15.54 3.78
CA GLY A 286 -46.69 15.31 5.07
C GLY A 286 -45.71 15.04 6.22
N HIS A 287 -46.20 15.10 7.46
CA HIS A 287 -45.40 14.73 8.63
C HIS A 287 -45.56 13.23 8.96
N ARG A 288 -44.44 12.51 9.12
CA ARG A 288 -44.41 11.07 9.47
C ARG A 288 -43.45 10.85 10.64
N LYS A 289 -43.70 9.88 11.52
CA LYS A 289 -42.81 9.59 12.67
C LYS A 289 -41.47 8.97 12.24
N ALA A 290 -41.49 7.98 11.34
CA ALA A 290 -40.31 7.18 11.00
C ALA A 290 -39.69 7.48 9.62
N GLU A 291 -40.50 7.84 8.62
CA GLU A 291 -40.01 8.12 7.25
C GLU A 291 -39.74 9.62 7.02
N ASP A 292 -38.78 9.93 6.16
CA ASP A 292 -38.48 11.32 5.77
C ASP A 292 -39.05 11.67 4.39
N GLN A 293 -40.31 12.11 4.34
CA GLN A 293 -40.94 12.61 3.10
C GLN A 293 -40.39 13.98 2.69
N ARG A 294 -39.98 14.81 3.65
CA ARG A 294 -39.54 16.18 3.40
C ARG A 294 -38.16 16.21 2.74
N ALA A 295 -37.23 15.39 3.22
CA ALA A 295 -35.90 15.25 2.61
C ALA A 295 -36.01 14.83 1.13
N ARG A 296 -36.87 13.85 0.82
CA ARG A 296 -37.17 13.42 -0.56
C ARG A 296 -37.68 14.56 -1.44
N ALA A 297 -38.67 15.31 -0.95
CA ALA A 297 -39.23 16.44 -1.69
C ALA A 297 -38.18 17.54 -1.97
N LEU A 298 -37.33 17.84 -0.98
CA LEU A 298 -36.26 18.82 -1.10
C LEU A 298 -35.23 18.44 -2.15
N ARG A 299 -34.89 17.15 -2.29
CA ARG A 299 -33.96 16.69 -3.33
C ARG A 299 -34.49 16.98 -4.74
N LEU A 300 -35.77 16.69 -5.01
CA LEU A 300 -36.37 16.95 -6.31
C LEU A 300 -36.53 18.46 -6.60
N ALA A 301 -36.87 19.25 -5.58
CA ALA A 301 -37.00 20.69 -5.71
C ALA A 301 -35.66 21.40 -5.97
N ARG A 302 -34.57 20.97 -5.31
CA ARG A 302 -33.22 21.51 -5.54
C ARG A 302 -32.73 21.30 -6.96
N ALA A 303 -33.17 20.23 -7.60
CA ALA A 303 -32.82 19.97 -8.98
C ALA A 303 -33.67 20.78 -9.99
N GLY A 304 -34.60 21.61 -9.52
CA GLY A 304 -35.47 22.41 -10.37
C GLY A 304 -36.63 21.64 -11.01
N ALA A 305 -36.87 20.40 -10.59
CA ALA A 305 -37.90 19.53 -11.16
C ALA A 305 -39.26 19.63 -10.41
N ALA A 306 -39.28 20.25 -9.23
CA ALA A 306 -40.49 20.45 -8.44
C ALA A 306 -40.44 21.75 -7.61
N VAL A 307 -41.61 22.21 -7.14
CA VAL A 307 -41.73 23.30 -6.15
C VAL A 307 -42.35 22.74 -4.87
N ILE A 308 -41.87 23.18 -3.71
CA ILE A 308 -42.47 22.81 -2.43
C ILE A 308 -43.49 23.87 -2.02
N ALA A 309 -44.72 23.44 -1.77
CA ALA A 309 -45.79 24.28 -1.24
C ALA A 309 -46.14 23.85 0.18
N LYS A 310 -46.66 24.82 0.95
CA LYS A 310 -47.23 24.54 2.27
C LYS A 310 -48.63 23.92 2.13
N PRO A 311 -49.15 23.16 3.12
CA PRO A 311 -50.47 22.56 3.09
C PRO A 311 -51.60 23.59 3.32
N GLU A 312 -51.54 24.72 2.62
CA GLU A 312 -52.55 25.79 2.60
C GLU A 312 -52.98 26.08 1.16
N ALA A 313 -54.27 26.33 0.97
CA ALA A 313 -54.88 26.52 -0.35
C ALA A 313 -54.16 27.59 -1.20
N ARG A 314 -53.87 28.74 -0.59
CA ARG A 314 -53.20 29.85 -1.28
C ARG A 314 -51.78 29.50 -1.73
N SER A 315 -51.00 28.82 -0.88
CA SER A 315 -49.64 28.42 -1.24
C SER A 315 -49.61 27.42 -2.39
N ILE A 316 -50.59 26.51 -2.45
CA ILE A 316 -50.70 25.54 -3.54
C ILE A 316 -51.18 26.23 -4.81
N ALA A 317 -52.17 27.11 -4.72
CA ALA A 317 -52.70 27.88 -5.86
C ALA A 317 -51.63 28.75 -6.51
N ASP A 318 -50.90 29.54 -5.71
CA ASP A 318 -49.83 30.43 -6.21
C ASP A 318 -48.72 29.63 -6.92
N ALA A 319 -48.38 28.44 -6.42
CA ALA A 319 -47.40 27.56 -7.06
C ALA A 319 -47.92 26.96 -8.37
N VAL A 320 -49.17 26.51 -8.41
CA VAL A 320 -49.82 25.98 -9.63
C VAL A 320 -49.88 27.06 -10.71
N GLU A 321 -50.31 28.26 -10.35
CA GLU A 321 -50.40 29.41 -11.27
C GLU A 321 -49.03 29.83 -11.79
N ALA A 322 -48.03 29.94 -10.91
CA ALA A 322 -46.69 30.33 -11.29
C ALA A 322 -46.03 29.37 -12.29
N ILE A 323 -46.41 28.08 -12.26
CA ILE A 323 -45.91 27.07 -13.18
C ILE A 323 -46.72 27.07 -14.48
N LEU A 324 -48.06 27.08 -14.39
CA LEU A 324 -48.94 27.04 -15.58
C LEU A 324 -48.91 28.34 -16.40
N GLY A 325 -48.67 29.49 -15.77
CA GLY A 325 -48.61 30.80 -16.42
C GLY A 325 -47.35 31.05 -17.27
N SER A 326 -46.39 30.12 -17.30
CA SER A 326 -45.17 30.23 -18.11
C SER A 326 -44.83 28.88 -18.74
N GLY A 327 -45.06 28.77 -20.06
CA GLY A 327 -44.69 27.56 -20.82
C GLY A 327 -43.20 27.19 -20.70
N ASP A 328 -42.34 28.20 -20.57
CA ASP A 328 -40.90 28.01 -20.36
C ASP A 328 -40.57 27.32 -19.04
N ARG A 329 -41.34 27.57 -17.97
CA ARG A 329 -41.15 26.92 -16.66
C ARG A 329 -41.54 25.44 -16.71
N LEU A 330 -42.66 25.11 -17.33
CA LEU A 330 -43.07 23.70 -17.53
C LEU A 330 -42.00 22.93 -18.32
N ALA A 331 -41.50 23.52 -19.41
CA ALA A 331 -40.45 22.92 -20.21
C ALA A 331 -39.12 22.79 -19.45
N ALA A 332 -38.76 23.78 -18.62
CA ALA A 332 -37.56 23.75 -17.79
C ALA A 332 -37.63 22.66 -16.72
N MET A 333 -38.77 22.51 -16.03
CA MET A 333 -38.96 21.46 -15.02
C MET A 333 -38.92 20.06 -15.65
N THR A 334 -39.53 19.90 -16.83
CA THR A 334 -39.46 18.65 -17.59
C THR A 334 -38.02 18.31 -17.99
N ARG A 335 -37.25 19.30 -18.47
CA ARG A 335 -35.81 19.13 -18.75
C ARG A 335 -35.01 18.79 -17.48
N ALA A 336 -35.35 19.37 -16.34
CA ALA A 336 -34.70 19.08 -15.07
C ALA A 336 -34.91 17.62 -14.59
N HIS A 337 -36.00 16.96 -15.00
CA HIS A 337 -36.13 15.52 -14.76
C HIS A 337 -35.11 14.69 -15.54
N ARG A 338 -34.74 15.15 -16.76
CA ARG A 338 -33.76 14.45 -17.63
C ARG A 338 -32.32 14.61 -17.17
N THR A 339 -32.01 15.64 -16.40
CA THR A 339 -30.67 15.84 -15.83
C THR A 339 -30.41 14.95 -14.61
N ILE A 340 -31.43 14.25 -14.09
CA ILE A 340 -31.32 13.31 -12.98
C ILE A 340 -31.79 11.92 -13.44
N PRO A 341 -30.92 11.08 -14.01
CA PRO A 341 -31.31 9.77 -14.53
C PRO A 341 -32.03 8.94 -13.46
N LEU A 342 -33.28 8.58 -13.71
CA LEU A 342 -33.98 7.55 -12.93
C LEU A 342 -33.77 6.22 -13.67
N VAL A 343 -32.79 5.42 -13.25
CA VAL A 343 -32.72 4.03 -13.72
C VAL A 343 -33.69 3.22 -12.88
N ALA A 344 -34.92 3.05 -13.37
CA ALA A 344 -35.89 2.13 -12.78
C ALA A 344 -35.33 0.70 -12.91
N ARG A 345 -34.84 0.17 -11.79
CA ARG A 345 -34.08 -1.08 -11.73
C ARG A 345 -34.93 -2.22 -11.15
N ASN A 346 -36.23 -2.28 -11.47
CA ASN A 346 -37.15 -3.30 -10.93
C ASN A 346 -36.60 -4.72 -11.07
N ARG A 347 -36.05 -5.03 -12.25
CA ARG A 347 -35.43 -6.33 -12.54
C ARG A 347 -34.20 -6.60 -11.67
N GLU A 348 -33.36 -5.60 -11.45
CA GLU A 348 -32.18 -5.73 -10.59
C GLU A 348 -32.56 -5.80 -9.12
N ALA A 349 -33.60 -5.07 -8.70
CA ALA A 349 -34.19 -5.16 -7.37
C ALA A 349 -34.75 -6.57 -7.12
N ALA A 350 -35.49 -7.12 -8.08
CA ALA A 350 -35.98 -8.49 -8.03
C ALA A 350 -34.82 -9.50 -7.97
N ALA A 351 -33.78 -9.31 -8.78
CA ALA A 351 -32.58 -10.13 -8.72
C ALA A 351 -31.89 -10.03 -7.35
N ALA A 352 -31.70 -8.82 -6.83
CA ALA A 352 -31.06 -8.57 -5.53
C ALA A 352 -31.82 -9.22 -4.37
N VAL A 353 -33.17 -9.19 -4.43
CA VAL A 353 -34.03 -9.89 -3.47
C VAL A 353 -33.91 -11.41 -3.59
N LEU A 354 -33.82 -11.94 -4.82
CA LEU A 354 -33.74 -13.37 -5.08
C LEU A 354 -32.37 -14.01 -4.75
N ARG A 355 -31.29 -13.22 -4.74
CA ARG A 355 -29.90 -13.70 -4.57
C ARG A 355 -29.63 -14.66 -3.40
N PRO A 356 -30.29 -14.58 -2.22
CA PRO A 356 -30.08 -15.55 -1.15
C PRO A 356 -30.48 -16.99 -1.50
N VAL A 357 -31.37 -17.18 -2.49
CA VAL A 357 -31.92 -18.50 -2.87
C VAL A 357 -31.79 -18.81 -4.36
N TRP A 358 -31.46 -17.83 -5.19
CA TRP A 358 -31.41 -17.96 -6.63
C TRP A 358 -30.20 -17.26 -7.22
N ARG A 359 -29.54 -17.96 -8.14
CA ARG A 359 -28.48 -17.42 -8.99
C ARG A 359 -28.99 -17.36 -10.42
N PRO A 360 -28.75 -16.25 -11.14
CA PRO A 360 -29.16 -16.15 -12.53
C PRO A 360 -28.48 -17.23 -13.37
N PRO A 361 -29.21 -17.96 -14.24
CA PRO A 361 -28.57 -18.81 -15.24
C PRO A 361 -27.77 -17.93 -16.19
N MET A 362 -26.47 -18.18 -16.31
CA MET A 362 -25.58 -17.41 -17.18
C MET A 362 -25.88 -17.76 -18.64
N LYS A 363 -26.74 -16.97 -19.30
CA LYS A 363 -26.87 -17.02 -20.76
C LYS A 363 -25.66 -16.32 -21.37
N ASN A 364 -24.77 -17.09 -22.00
CA ASN A 364 -23.74 -16.69 -22.98
C ASN A 364 -23.47 -15.17 -23.07
N ALA A 365 -22.73 -14.62 -22.10
CA ALA A 365 -22.09 -13.31 -22.20
C ALA A 365 -21.01 -13.20 -21.11
N MET A 366 -19.75 -13.37 -21.53
CA MET A 366 -18.48 -12.96 -20.91
C MET A 366 -18.42 -12.96 -19.37
N ALA A 367 -17.89 -14.06 -18.81
CA ALA A 367 -17.61 -14.16 -17.37
C ALA A 367 -16.74 -12.98 -16.88
N LYS A 368 -17.01 -12.50 -15.68
CA LYS A 368 -16.13 -11.58 -14.95
C LYS A 368 -15.14 -12.38 -14.10
N VAL A 369 -13.86 -12.14 -14.31
CA VAL A 369 -12.78 -12.85 -13.62
C VAL A 369 -11.98 -11.86 -12.79
N ALA A 370 -11.86 -12.15 -11.50
CA ALA A 370 -10.93 -11.49 -10.60
C ALA A 370 -9.68 -12.36 -10.45
N ILE A 371 -8.55 -11.88 -10.94
CA ILE A 371 -7.24 -12.53 -10.78
C ILE A 371 -6.55 -11.89 -9.58
N VAL A 372 -6.12 -12.71 -8.63
CA VAL A 372 -5.45 -12.30 -7.40
C VAL A 372 -4.00 -12.72 -7.48
N ALA A 373 -3.11 -11.75 -7.68
CA ALA A 373 -1.68 -11.96 -7.83
C ALA A 373 -0.92 -11.09 -6.82
N HIS A 374 -0.33 -11.73 -5.80
CA HIS A 374 0.48 -11.02 -4.79
C HIS A 374 1.57 -10.18 -5.48
N ASP A 375 2.44 -10.84 -6.25
CA ASP A 375 3.37 -10.19 -7.15
C ASP A 375 2.79 -10.06 -8.57
N PHE A 376 2.96 -8.90 -9.18
CA PHE A 376 2.55 -8.61 -10.57
C PHE A 376 3.54 -7.62 -11.24
N ALA A 377 3.44 -7.43 -12.56
CA ALA A 377 4.30 -6.50 -13.31
C ALA A 377 4.37 -5.12 -12.61
N PRO A 378 5.54 -4.45 -12.51
CA PRO A 378 6.79 -4.66 -13.25
C PRO A 378 7.76 -5.71 -12.66
N LYS A 379 7.40 -6.38 -11.55
CA LYS A 379 8.20 -7.51 -11.04
C LYS A 379 8.05 -8.67 -12.03
N LEU A 380 9.16 -9.17 -12.56
CA LEU A 380 9.17 -10.20 -13.61
C LEU A 380 9.70 -11.52 -13.04
N GLY A 381 8.89 -12.56 -13.18
CA GLY A 381 9.17 -13.95 -12.82
C GLY A 381 8.19 -14.89 -13.52
N GLY A 382 8.35 -16.20 -13.32
CA GLY A 382 7.51 -17.20 -13.99
C GLY A 382 6.03 -17.11 -13.60
N MET A 383 5.74 -16.96 -12.30
CA MET A 383 4.38 -16.87 -11.78
C MET A 383 3.67 -15.59 -12.25
N GLU A 384 4.38 -14.47 -12.21
CA GLU A 384 3.89 -13.16 -12.65
C GLU A 384 3.60 -13.14 -14.16
N THR A 385 4.43 -13.84 -14.95
CA THR A 385 4.23 -13.99 -16.41
C THR A 385 2.99 -14.80 -16.73
N VAL A 386 2.75 -15.90 -15.99
CA VAL A 386 1.53 -16.72 -16.15
C VAL A 386 0.28 -15.89 -15.83
N ALA A 387 0.27 -15.17 -14.72
CA ALA A 387 -0.87 -14.33 -14.32
C ALA A 387 -1.16 -13.23 -15.36
N ARG A 388 -0.11 -12.52 -15.84
CA ARG A 388 -0.24 -11.46 -16.85
C ARG A 388 -0.75 -12.00 -18.18
N SER A 389 -0.22 -13.15 -18.62
CA SER A 389 -0.55 -13.72 -19.92
C SER A 389 -1.96 -14.33 -19.93
N LEU A 390 -2.38 -14.95 -18.83
CA LEU A 390 -3.76 -15.38 -18.63
C LEU A 390 -4.71 -14.19 -18.72
N ALA A 391 -4.44 -13.10 -17.99
CA ALA A 391 -5.25 -11.88 -18.05
C ALA A 391 -5.36 -11.31 -19.48
N ALA A 392 -4.23 -11.21 -20.20
CA ALA A 392 -4.20 -10.73 -21.59
C ALA A 392 -5.04 -11.60 -22.53
N CYS A 393 -4.86 -12.92 -22.46
CA CYS A 393 -5.56 -13.86 -23.34
C CYS A 393 -7.07 -13.90 -23.07
N LEU A 394 -7.48 -13.75 -21.80
CA LEU A 394 -8.88 -13.64 -21.39
C LEU A 394 -9.51 -12.35 -21.92
N LEU A 395 -8.84 -11.20 -21.76
CA LEU A 395 -9.31 -9.91 -22.30
C LEU A 395 -9.46 -9.96 -23.83
N ALA A 396 -8.51 -10.58 -24.53
CA ALA A 396 -8.57 -10.77 -25.98
C ALA A 396 -9.78 -11.62 -26.43
N ARG A 397 -10.31 -12.47 -25.53
CA ARG A 397 -11.53 -13.28 -25.73
C ARG A 397 -12.80 -12.59 -25.23
N GLY A 398 -12.72 -11.30 -24.87
CA GLY A 398 -13.82 -10.50 -24.35
C GLY A 398 -14.16 -10.72 -22.88
N VAL A 399 -13.45 -11.61 -22.17
CA VAL A 399 -13.72 -11.88 -20.75
C VAL A 399 -13.42 -10.63 -19.93
N GLY A 400 -14.32 -10.26 -19.02
CA GLY A 400 -14.13 -9.09 -18.17
C GLY A 400 -13.12 -9.40 -17.07
N VAL A 401 -11.87 -8.94 -17.18
CA VAL A 401 -10.81 -9.25 -16.21
C VAL A 401 -10.50 -8.04 -15.33
N ARG A 402 -10.34 -8.29 -14.02
CA ARG A 402 -9.69 -7.38 -13.07
C ARG A 402 -8.55 -8.12 -12.38
N VAL A 403 -7.37 -7.53 -12.37
CA VAL A 403 -6.19 -8.07 -11.69
C VAL A 403 -5.93 -7.26 -10.43
N TYR A 404 -6.00 -7.92 -9.28
CA TYR A 404 -5.69 -7.32 -7.99
C TYR A 404 -4.29 -7.73 -7.53
N THR A 405 -3.49 -6.75 -7.15
CA THR A 405 -2.08 -6.96 -6.76
C THR A 405 -1.63 -6.03 -5.64
N THR A 406 -0.63 -6.44 -4.87
CA THR A 406 -0.05 -5.68 -3.76
C THR A 406 1.14 -4.80 -4.19
N ASN A 407 1.58 -4.88 -5.46
CA ASN A 407 2.72 -4.10 -5.98
C ASN A 407 2.42 -2.59 -6.19
N ARG A 408 3.46 -1.76 -6.02
CA ARG A 408 3.45 -0.27 -6.04
C ARG A 408 3.26 0.36 -7.43
N LEU A 409 3.14 1.70 -7.45
CA LEU A 409 3.21 2.63 -8.61
C LEU A 409 4.02 2.06 -9.80
N GLY A 410 3.36 1.93 -10.95
CA GLY A 410 3.94 1.41 -12.20
C GLY A 410 3.31 0.11 -12.71
N ALA A 411 2.60 -0.65 -11.86
CA ALA A 411 1.92 -1.89 -12.29
C ALA A 411 0.85 -1.67 -13.38
N ARG A 412 0.17 -0.51 -13.34
CA ARG A 412 -0.81 -0.11 -14.35
C ARG A 412 -0.18 0.16 -15.71
N SER A 413 0.95 0.87 -15.76
CA SER A 413 1.63 1.22 -17.02
C SER A 413 2.55 0.11 -17.56
N ALA A 414 3.14 -0.71 -16.69
CA ALA A 414 4.10 -1.76 -17.09
C ALA A 414 3.45 -3.11 -17.46
N SER A 415 2.16 -3.32 -17.19
CA SER A 415 1.47 -4.60 -17.45
C SER A 415 1.03 -4.78 -18.91
N GLY A 416 0.81 -3.68 -19.64
CA GLY A 416 0.25 -3.71 -20.99
C GLY A 416 -1.23 -4.08 -21.08
N LEU A 417 -1.94 -4.18 -19.95
CA LEU A 417 -3.35 -4.65 -19.87
C LEU A 417 -4.39 -3.52 -19.79
N GLY A 418 -3.95 -2.25 -19.75
CA GLY A 418 -4.81 -1.08 -19.55
C GLY A 418 -4.94 -0.68 -18.07
N GLU A 419 -5.05 0.62 -17.80
CA GLU A 419 -4.98 1.16 -16.43
C GLU A 419 -6.15 0.74 -15.54
N ASP A 420 -7.31 0.47 -16.14
CA ASP A 420 -8.50 0.02 -15.43
C ASP A 420 -8.46 -1.49 -15.13
N VAL A 421 -7.70 -2.30 -15.86
CA VAL A 421 -7.65 -3.75 -15.59
C VAL A 421 -6.89 -4.06 -14.31
N VAL A 422 -5.81 -3.33 -14.04
CA VAL A 422 -4.93 -3.58 -12.89
C VAL A 422 -5.29 -2.68 -11.71
N VAL A 423 -5.74 -3.30 -10.64
CA VAL A 423 -6.14 -2.66 -9.39
C VAL A 423 -5.05 -2.91 -8.33
N PRO A 424 -4.12 -1.95 -8.13
CA PRO A 424 -3.21 -2.02 -7.00
C PRO A 424 -4.00 -1.77 -5.71
N LEU A 425 -3.89 -2.68 -4.77
CA LEU A 425 -4.63 -2.63 -3.51
C LEU A 425 -4.01 -1.69 -2.47
N TYR A 426 -2.81 -1.17 -2.74
CA TYR A 426 -2.01 -0.41 -1.78
C TYR A 426 -1.61 0.99 -2.27
N GLN A 427 -1.87 2.01 -1.45
CA GLN A 427 -1.20 3.31 -1.46
C GLN A 427 -0.63 3.60 -0.05
N PRO A 428 0.48 4.35 0.06
CA PRO A 428 1.85 3.90 0.28
C PRO A 428 2.23 3.65 1.77
N ARG A 429 2.83 2.49 2.05
CA ARG A 429 3.84 2.30 3.12
C ARG A 429 5.08 1.58 2.54
N PRO A 430 6.28 1.69 3.16
CA PRO A 430 7.39 0.74 2.95
C PRO A 430 6.87 -0.70 3.03
N PRO A 431 7.35 -1.63 2.18
CA PRO A 431 7.07 -3.04 2.44
C PRO A 431 7.62 -3.36 3.85
N PRO A 432 6.85 -4.01 4.74
CA PRO A 432 7.42 -4.50 5.97
C PRO A 432 8.47 -5.58 5.62
N ALA A 433 9.41 -5.86 6.53
CA ALA A 433 10.28 -7.03 6.43
C ALA A 433 9.52 -8.37 6.57
N ARG A 434 8.18 -8.34 6.58
CA ARG A 434 7.23 -9.45 6.77
C ARG A 434 6.06 -9.24 5.80
N ILE A 435 5.68 -10.26 5.04
CA ILE A 435 4.52 -10.24 4.14
C ILE A 435 3.26 -10.48 5.00
N ASP A 436 2.36 -9.50 5.11
CA ASP A 436 1.09 -9.64 5.82
C ASP A 436 -0.01 -10.12 4.85
N LEU A 437 0.02 -11.43 4.55
CA LEU A 437 -0.87 -12.03 3.54
C LEU A 437 -2.35 -11.93 3.89
N GLU A 438 -2.72 -11.79 5.16
CA GLU A 438 -4.12 -11.73 5.54
C GLU A 438 -4.74 -10.40 5.12
N ASP A 439 -4.09 -9.29 5.43
CA ASP A 439 -4.68 -7.96 5.17
C ASP A 439 -4.60 -7.56 3.70
N ASP A 440 -3.54 -7.96 3.00
CA ASP A 440 -3.40 -7.80 1.56
C ASP A 440 -4.48 -8.61 0.82
N LEU A 441 -4.71 -9.85 1.24
CA LEU A 441 -5.75 -10.67 0.66
C LEU A 441 -7.16 -10.17 1.01
N LEU A 442 -7.41 -9.72 2.24
CA LEU A 442 -8.71 -9.17 2.63
C LEU A 442 -9.06 -7.91 1.82
N ALA A 443 -8.09 -7.02 1.57
CA ALA A 443 -8.28 -5.89 0.66
C ALA A 443 -8.54 -6.35 -0.78
N THR A 444 -7.85 -7.41 -1.22
CA THR A 444 -8.07 -8.03 -2.54
C THR A 444 -9.50 -8.56 -2.68
N ILE A 445 -9.97 -9.28 -1.66
CA ILE A 445 -11.30 -9.88 -1.60
C ILE A 445 -12.37 -8.80 -1.63
N ASP A 446 -12.19 -7.74 -0.84
CA ASP A 446 -13.13 -6.62 -0.77
C ASP A 446 -13.19 -5.84 -2.10
N ALA A 447 -12.07 -5.73 -2.82
CA ALA A 447 -12.06 -5.13 -4.14
C ALA A 447 -12.71 -6.04 -5.21
N ALA A 448 -12.42 -7.35 -5.19
CA ALA A 448 -13.07 -8.35 -6.06
C ALA A 448 -14.58 -8.45 -5.82
N LEU A 449 -15.00 -8.27 -4.57
CA LEU A 449 -16.40 -8.21 -4.14
C LEU A 449 -17.16 -7.04 -4.76
N ARG A 450 -16.55 -5.85 -4.82
CA ARG A 450 -17.16 -4.66 -5.46
C ARG A 450 -17.45 -4.89 -6.93
N ASP A 451 -16.61 -5.65 -7.62
CA ASP A 451 -16.71 -5.86 -9.07
C ASP A 451 -17.61 -7.05 -9.47
N SER A 452 -18.14 -7.80 -8.48
CA SER A 452 -19.06 -8.93 -8.68
C SER A 452 -18.53 -10.00 -9.65
N ALA A 453 -17.33 -10.52 -9.38
CA ALA A 453 -16.70 -11.55 -10.22
C ALA A 453 -17.44 -12.90 -10.18
N ASP A 454 -17.48 -13.58 -11.33
CA ASP A 454 -18.00 -14.95 -11.49
C ASP A 454 -16.95 -15.99 -11.12
N VAL A 455 -15.67 -15.68 -11.36
CA VAL A 455 -14.51 -16.49 -11.00
C VAL A 455 -13.48 -15.65 -10.25
N ILE A 456 -13.01 -16.16 -9.12
CA ILE A 456 -11.81 -15.67 -8.44
C ILE A 456 -10.69 -16.68 -8.68
N HIS A 457 -9.60 -16.22 -9.29
CA HIS A 457 -8.43 -17.03 -9.57
C HIS A 457 -7.24 -16.57 -8.72
N LEU A 458 -6.78 -17.42 -7.81
CA LEU A 458 -5.64 -17.18 -6.93
C LEU A 458 -4.37 -17.69 -7.61
N CYS A 459 -3.37 -16.83 -7.82
CA CYS A 459 -2.22 -17.16 -8.68
C CYS A 459 -1.13 -18.03 -8.03
N HIS A 460 -1.21 -18.42 -6.76
CA HIS A 460 -0.22 -19.29 -6.12
C HIS A 460 -0.78 -20.10 -4.95
N ALA A 461 -0.15 -21.24 -4.66
CA ALA A 461 -0.57 -22.19 -3.62
C ALA A 461 -0.60 -21.57 -2.22
N GLY A 462 0.22 -20.54 -1.96
CA GLY A 462 0.27 -19.83 -0.67
C GLY A 462 -1.03 -19.10 -0.29
N LEU A 463 -1.97 -18.95 -1.23
CA LEU A 463 -3.31 -18.44 -0.94
C LEU A 463 -4.34 -19.54 -0.65
N GLY A 464 -3.91 -20.81 -0.69
CA GLY A 464 -4.72 -21.98 -0.36
C GLY A 464 -5.52 -21.85 0.93
N PRO A 465 -4.94 -21.42 2.07
CA PRO A 465 -5.64 -21.33 3.37
C PRO A 465 -6.93 -20.50 3.36
N TRP A 466 -7.12 -19.64 2.37
CA TRP A 466 -8.24 -18.70 2.30
C TRP A 466 -9.41 -19.19 1.46
N VAL A 467 -9.19 -20.23 0.65
CA VAL A 467 -10.20 -20.80 -0.25
C VAL A 467 -11.50 -21.19 0.48
N PRO A 468 -11.48 -21.84 1.68
CA PRO A 468 -12.71 -22.16 2.38
C PRO A 468 -13.51 -20.92 2.77
N ALA A 469 -12.84 -19.86 3.21
CA ALA A 469 -13.47 -18.58 3.56
C ALA A 469 -14.14 -17.94 2.33
N LEU A 470 -13.42 -17.95 1.20
CA LEU A 470 -13.89 -17.39 -0.05
C LEU A 470 -15.12 -18.11 -0.58
N ARG A 471 -15.09 -19.45 -0.60
CA ARG A 471 -16.25 -20.25 -1.04
C ARG A 471 -17.44 -20.15 -0.10
N ALA A 472 -17.20 -19.92 1.20
CA ALA A 472 -18.27 -19.69 2.17
C ALA A 472 -18.90 -18.29 2.05
N ALA A 473 -18.09 -17.26 1.79
CA ALA A 473 -18.54 -15.88 1.73
C ALA A 473 -19.11 -15.48 0.36
N LEU A 474 -18.64 -16.11 -0.72
CA LEU A 474 -18.82 -15.61 -2.07
C LEU A 474 -19.56 -16.61 -2.97
N PRO A 475 -20.56 -16.15 -3.75
CA PRO A 475 -21.26 -16.99 -4.70
C PRO A 475 -20.52 -17.07 -6.06
N CYS A 476 -19.20 -17.27 -6.04
CA CYS A 476 -18.34 -17.36 -7.23
C CYS A 476 -17.51 -18.65 -7.21
N ILE A 477 -16.93 -19.03 -8.35
CA ILE A 477 -15.96 -20.12 -8.43
C ILE A 477 -14.64 -19.63 -7.89
N VAL A 478 -13.99 -20.41 -7.04
CA VAL A 478 -12.64 -20.13 -6.52
C VAL A 478 -11.67 -21.16 -7.06
N THR A 479 -10.71 -20.71 -7.87
CA THR A 479 -9.64 -21.56 -8.41
C THR A 479 -8.27 -21.10 -7.95
N VAL A 480 -7.31 -22.01 -7.88
CA VAL A 480 -5.94 -21.73 -7.42
C VAL A 480 -4.92 -22.28 -8.39
N ASN A 481 -3.87 -21.52 -8.72
CA ASN A 481 -2.74 -21.99 -9.49
C ASN A 481 -1.61 -22.48 -8.57
N VAL A 482 -0.95 -23.60 -8.91
CA VAL A 482 0.16 -24.16 -8.14
C VAL A 482 1.38 -24.39 -9.04
N HIS A 483 2.55 -23.92 -8.60
CA HIS A 483 3.78 -23.82 -9.40
C HIS A 483 4.89 -24.79 -8.97
N GLY A 484 4.59 -25.70 -8.04
CA GLY A 484 5.52 -26.70 -7.51
C GLY A 484 6.29 -26.18 -6.30
N ASN A 485 7.12 -25.14 -6.48
CA ASN A 485 7.95 -24.63 -5.38
C ASN A 485 7.12 -24.00 -4.25
N ASP A 486 5.97 -23.42 -4.57
CA ASP A 486 5.01 -22.86 -3.63
C ASP A 486 4.29 -23.91 -2.76
N LEU A 487 4.45 -25.19 -3.07
CA LEU A 487 4.02 -26.34 -2.26
C LEU A 487 5.12 -26.85 -1.33
N LEU A 488 6.40 -26.63 -1.66
CA LEU A 488 7.55 -27.13 -0.88
C LEU A 488 7.98 -26.15 0.22
N ALA A 489 8.25 -24.91 -0.19
CA ALA A 489 8.65 -23.83 0.68
C ALA A 489 7.50 -22.83 0.75
N PRO A 490 6.70 -22.79 1.84
CA PRO A 490 5.76 -21.69 2.01
C PRO A 490 6.58 -20.40 2.10
N TRP A 491 6.56 -19.58 1.04
CA TRP A 491 7.17 -18.24 0.96
C TRP A 491 6.57 -17.24 1.97
N VAL A 492 5.89 -17.76 2.98
CA VAL A 492 5.00 -17.12 3.91
C VAL A 492 5.58 -17.39 5.29
N PHE A 493 6.38 -16.45 5.76
CA PHE A 493 6.80 -16.44 7.16
C PHE A 493 5.57 -16.09 8.01
N HIS A 494 4.99 -17.12 8.62
CA HIS A 494 3.84 -17.03 9.51
C HIS A 494 4.31 -17.26 10.95
N ASP A 495 3.62 -16.65 11.91
CA ASP A 495 3.97 -16.69 13.34
C ASP A 495 3.62 -18.03 14.02
N GLY A 496 3.29 -19.07 13.23
CA GLY A 496 2.94 -20.42 13.68
C GLY A 496 3.99 -21.47 13.29
N THR A 497 3.76 -22.74 13.63
CA THR A 497 4.64 -23.81 13.15
C THR A 497 4.46 -24.00 11.64
N PRO A 498 5.55 -24.15 10.86
CA PRO A 498 5.51 -24.41 9.41
C PRO A 498 4.51 -25.50 8.97
N ASP A 499 4.20 -26.45 9.85
CA ASP A 499 3.34 -27.58 9.58
C ASP A 499 1.84 -27.23 9.67
N ALA A 500 1.45 -26.30 10.55
CA ALA A 500 0.06 -25.86 10.67
C ALA A 500 -0.39 -25.08 9.43
N TYR A 501 0.47 -24.20 8.92
CA TYR A 501 0.22 -23.49 7.66
C TYR A 501 0.19 -24.44 6.47
N ARG A 502 1.12 -25.39 6.40
CA ARG A 502 1.12 -26.42 5.34
C ARG A 502 -0.17 -27.23 5.35
N THR A 503 -0.65 -27.65 6.52
CA THR A 503 -1.95 -28.33 6.66
C THR A 503 -3.09 -27.45 6.11
N ALA A 504 -3.14 -26.18 6.51
CA ALA A 504 -4.17 -25.25 6.04
C ALA A 504 -4.11 -24.95 4.55
N GLN A 505 -2.90 -24.90 3.99
CA GLN A 505 -2.68 -24.75 2.57
C GLN A 505 -3.28 -25.93 1.81
N ILE A 506 -2.98 -27.16 2.23
CA ILE A 506 -3.45 -28.39 1.57
C ILE A 506 -4.96 -28.57 1.70
N GLU A 507 -5.54 -28.34 2.88
CA GLU A 507 -6.98 -28.42 3.09
C GLU A 507 -7.72 -27.35 2.27
N GLY A 508 -7.19 -26.13 2.26
CA GLY A 508 -7.73 -25.03 1.48
C GLY A 508 -7.68 -25.31 -0.02
N LEU A 509 -6.56 -25.81 -0.54
CA LEU A 509 -6.45 -26.26 -1.94
C LEU A 509 -7.46 -27.37 -2.25
N SER A 510 -7.60 -28.35 -1.36
CA SER A 510 -8.59 -29.45 -1.51
C SER A 510 -10.04 -28.96 -1.53
N SER A 511 -10.29 -27.81 -0.90
CA SER A 511 -11.60 -27.18 -0.89
C SER A 511 -11.87 -26.29 -2.11
N ALA A 512 -10.90 -26.05 -3.00
CA ALA A 512 -11.11 -25.22 -4.20
C ALA A 512 -12.11 -25.84 -5.18
N ASP A 513 -12.69 -25.01 -6.05
CA ASP A 513 -13.50 -25.54 -7.16
C ASP A 513 -12.60 -26.15 -8.25
N ALA A 514 -11.38 -25.62 -8.41
CA ALA A 514 -10.30 -26.25 -9.16
C ALA A 514 -8.92 -25.74 -8.70
N VAL A 515 -7.93 -26.64 -8.73
CA VAL A 515 -6.51 -26.37 -8.54
C VAL A 515 -5.81 -26.66 -9.86
N LEU A 516 -5.22 -25.63 -10.46
CA LEU A 516 -4.53 -25.67 -11.74
C LEU A 516 -3.04 -25.85 -11.45
N ALA A 517 -2.48 -27.00 -11.80
CA ALA A 517 -1.07 -27.31 -11.62
C ALA A 517 -0.33 -27.09 -12.93
N VAL A 518 0.81 -26.38 -12.89
CA VAL A 518 1.58 -26.02 -14.09
C VAL A 518 2.25 -27.20 -14.81
N SER A 519 2.18 -28.40 -14.21
CA SER A 519 2.77 -29.65 -14.70
C SER A 519 2.16 -30.85 -13.95
N ARG A 520 2.29 -32.05 -14.49
CA ARG A 520 1.98 -33.32 -13.80
C ARG A 520 2.88 -33.48 -12.58
N PHE A 521 4.15 -33.09 -12.64
CA PHE A 521 5.03 -33.04 -11.47
C PHE A 521 4.43 -32.19 -10.35
N SER A 522 3.95 -30.96 -10.65
CA SER A 522 3.31 -30.11 -9.64
C SER A 522 1.98 -30.68 -9.16
N GLN A 523 1.24 -31.38 -10.03
CA GLN A 523 0.00 -32.07 -9.69
C GLN A 523 0.26 -33.25 -8.73
N ASP A 524 1.26 -34.07 -9.02
CA ASP A 524 1.65 -35.23 -8.23
C ASP A 524 2.29 -34.79 -6.91
N LEU A 525 3.03 -33.68 -6.90
CA LEU A 525 3.51 -33.06 -5.68
C LEU A 525 2.34 -32.58 -4.80
N ALA A 526 1.36 -31.88 -5.38
CA ALA A 526 0.16 -31.45 -4.66
C ALA A 526 -0.62 -32.67 -4.10
N ARG A 527 -0.79 -33.72 -4.91
CA ARG A 527 -1.43 -34.98 -4.50
C ARG A 527 -0.66 -35.67 -3.37
N GLY A 528 0.66 -35.78 -3.50
CA GLY A 528 1.54 -36.38 -2.50
C GLY A 528 1.56 -35.62 -1.17
N ARG A 529 1.24 -34.32 -1.20
CA ARG A 529 1.04 -33.49 -0.01
C ARG A 529 -0.39 -33.55 0.55
N GLY A 530 -1.32 -34.24 -0.10
CA GLY A 530 -2.68 -34.47 0.39
C GLY A 530 -3.79 -33.64 -0.28
N VAL A 531 -3.51 -32.93 -1.39
CA VAL A 531 -4.56 -32.21 -2.11
C VAL A 531 -5.52 -33.19 -2.79
N ALA A 532 -6.83 -32.97 -2.62
CA ALA A 532 -7.87 -33.86 -3.15
C ALA A 532 -7.74 -34.05 -4.68
N PRO A 533 -7.67 -35.31 -5.19
CA PRO A 533 -7.52 -35.56 -6.62
C PRO A 533 -8.64 -34.98 -7.49
N GLY A 534 -9.86 -34.89 -6.95
CA GLY A 534 -11.04 -34.43 -7.68
C GLY A 534 -11.07 -32.93 -7.99
N VAL A 535 -10.12 -32.15 -7.48
CA VAL A 535 -9.98 -30.71 -7.80
C VAL A 535 -8.72 -30.40 -8.61
N LEU A 536 -7.82 -31.37 -8.82
CA LEU A 536 -6.53 -31.16 -9.45
C LEU A 536 -6.62 -31.27 -10.98
N HIS A 537 -6.19 -30.23 -11.68
CA HIS A 537 -6.12 -30.18 -13.15
C HIS A 537 -4.71 -29.75 -13.57
N THR A 538 -4.12 -30.44 -14.55
CA THR A 538 -2.85 -30.02 -15.13
C THR A 538 -3.10 -29.03 -16.27
N ILE A 539 -2.42 -27.89 -16.22
CA ILE A 539 -2.38 -26.86 -17.25
C ILE A 539 -0.93 -26.44 -17.44
N GLU A 540 -0.27 -26.98 -18.45
CA GLU A 540 1.11 -26.64 -18.79
C GLU A 540 1.26 -25.13 -19.07
N ASN A 541 2.37 -24.53 -18.61
CA ASN A 541 2.63 -23.13 -18.90
C ASN A 541 2.90 -22.93 -20.39
N GLY A 542 2.36 -21.84 -20.93
CA GLY A 542 2.58 -21.45 -22.32
C GLY A 542 3.61 -20.34 -22.48
N VAL A 543 3.90 -20.01 -23.74
CA VAL A 543 4.64 -18.81 -24.17
C VAL A 543 3.88 -18.11 -25.32
N ASP A 544 4.24 -16.87 -25.63
CA ASP A 544 3.79 -16.18 -26.84
C ASP A 544 4.71 -16.52 -28.03
N PRO A 545 4.27 -17.36 -28.98
CA PRO A 545 5.10 -17.78 -30.11
C PRO A 545 5.23 -16.71 -31.20
N THR A 546 4.50 -15.60 -31.11
CA THR A 546 4.66 -14.44 -32.01
C THR A 546 5.82 -13.58 -31.53
N ARG A 547 5.98 -13.47 -30.21
CA ARG A 547 7.07 -12.75 -29.56
C ARG A 547 8.38 -13.57 -29.56
N PHE A 548 8.31 -14.83 -29.14
CA PHE A 548 9.45 -15.75 -29.18
C PHE A 548 9.34 -16.60 -30.44
N CYS A 549 10.10 -16.22 -31.46
CA CYS A 549 10.11 -16.88 -32.75
C CYS A 549 11.53 -16.95 -33.33
N PRO A 550 11.81 -17.92 -34.21
CA PRO A 550 13.09 -18.00 -34.91
C PRO A 550 13.32 -16.74 -35.74
N GLY A 551 14.58 -16.35 -35.86
CA GLY A 551 15.00 -15.22 -36.68
C GLY A 551 16.52 -15.12 -36.73
N ALA A 552 17.02 -14.13 -37.47
CA ALA A 552 18.45 -13.85 -37.52
C ALA A 552 18.99 -13.42 -36.15
N ARG A 553 20.29 -13.66 -35.93
CA ARG A 553 21.02 -13.12 -34.78
C ARG A 553 20.95 -11.60 -34.79
N ASP A 554 20.68 -11.01 -33.64
CA ASP A 554 20.68 -9.55 -33.50
C ASP A 554 22.13 -9.04 -33.40
N ALA A 555 22.63 -8.44 -34.49
CA ALA A 555 24.02 -7.96 -34.57
C ALA A 555 24.34 -6.87 -33.54
N THR A 556 23.35 -6.08 -33.12
CA THR A 556 23.57 -5.03 -32.11
C THR A 556 23.73 -5.65 -30.73
N LEU A 557 22.89 -6.63 -30.41
CA LEU A 557 22.95 -7.37 -29.15
C LEU A 557 24.23 -8.21 -29.07
N ALA A 558 24.62 -8.87 -30.16
CA ALA A 558 25.86 -9.65 -30.25
C ALA A 558 27.09 -8.79 -30.00
N ARG A 559 27.22 -7.64 -30.69
CA ARG A 559 28.31 -6.67 -30.45
C ARG A 559 28.35 -6.16 -29.01
N ARG A 560 27.19 -5.87 -28.41
CA ARG A 560 27.11 -5.39 -27.02
C ARG A 560 27.71 -6.38 -26.04
N PHE A 561 27.62 -7.67 -26.33
CA PHE A 561 28.11 -8.74 -25.48
C PHE A 561 29.43 -9.36 -25.95
N GLY A 562 30.06 -8.80 -26.99
CA GLY A 562 31.33 -9.32 -27.54
C GLY A 562 31.20 -10.74 -28.10
N ILE A 563 30.07 -11.02 -28.76
CA ILE A 563 29.79 -12.28 -29.44
C ILE A 563 29.96 -12.05 -30.94
N GLU A 564 30.85 -12.81 -31.56
CA GLU A 564 31.10 -12.77 -33.00
C GLU A 564 30.16 -13.72 -33.76
N ASP A 565 29.98 -13.52 -35.06
CA ASP A 565 29.04 -14.32 -35.86
C ASP A 565 29.40 -15.81 -35.92
N GLU A 566 30.69 -16.16 -35.84
CA GLU A 566 31.14 -17.55 -35.81
C GLU A 566 31.17 -18.18 -34.41
N ASP A 567 30.86 -17.42 -33.35
CA ASP A 567 30.84 -17.96 -31.99
C ASP A 567 29.67 -18.95 -31.80
N GLU A 568 29.98 -20.06 -31.13
CA GLU A 568 29.02 -21.05 -30.67
C GLU A 568 28.52 -20.60 -29.28
N VAL A 569 27.23 -20.31 -29.14
CA VAL A 569 26.64 -19.75 -27.92
C VAL A 569 25.78 -20.78 -27.21
N VAL A 570 26.14 -21.08 -25.97
CA VAL A 570 25.27 -21.79 -25.02
C VAL A 570 24.64 -20.76 -24.09
N LEU A 571 23.30 -20.71 -24.02
CA LEU A 571 22.55 -19.72 -23.27
C LEU A 571 21.83 -20.33 -22.06
N THR A 572 21.88 -19.64 -20.92
CA THR A 572 20.97 -19.87 -19.78
C THR A 572 20.22 -18.60 -19.41
N VAL A 573 18.89 -18.69 -19.32
CA VAL A 573 18.01 -17.60 -18.86
C VAL A 573 17.30 -18.04 -17.58
N SER A 574 17.68 -17.44 -16.45
CA SER A 574 16.98 -17.64 -15.18
C SER A 574 17.29 -16.54 -14.16
N ARG A 575 16.64 -16.60 -12.99
CA ARG A 575 17.17 -15.94 -11.80
C ARG A 575 18.52 -16.57 -11.43
N LEU A 576 19.46 -15.79 -10.91
CA LEU A 576 20.72 -16.32 -10.38
C LEU A 576 20.45 -16.92 -8.99
N ALA A 577 20.36 -18.25 -8.93
CA ALA A 577 20.22 -19.02 -7.70
C ALA A 577 21.05 -20.31 -7.81
N PRO A 578 21.64 -20.84 -6.72
CA PRO A 578 22.53 -22.00 -6.77
C PRO A 578 21.93 -23.21 -7.52
N ARG A 579 20.65 -23.50 -7.29
CA ARG A 579 19.92 -24.61 -7.94
C ARG A 579 19.70 -24.48 -9.45
N LYS A 580 19.95 -23.31 -10.06
CA LYS A 580 19.71 -23.09 -11.49
C LYS A 580 20.83 -23.65 -12.38
N GLY A 581 21.79 -24.35 -11.79
CA GLY A 581 22.74 -25.18 -12.54
C GLY A 581 23.86 -24.42 -13.22
N HIS A 582 24.08 -23.15 -12.88
CA HIS A 582 25.08 -22.32 -13.56
C HIS A 582 26.49 -22.85 -13.33
N ARG A 583 26.75 -23.39 -12.14
CA ARG A 583 28.00 -24.10 -11.83
C ARG A 583 28.19 -25.33 -12.72
N THR A 584 27.20 -26.20 -12.81
CA THR A 584 27.24 -27.39 -13.69
C THR A 584 27.42 -26.99 -15.16
N ALA A 585 26.83 -25.88 -15.60
CA ALA A 585 27.06 -25.32 -16.92
C ALA A 585 28.51 -24.88 -17.12
N LEU A 586 29.11 -24.15 -16.17
CA LEU A 586 30.53 -23.77 -16.23
C LEU A 586 31.45 -25.00 -16.30
N GLU A 587 31.19 -26.02 -15.48
CA GLU A 587 31.93 -27.27 -15.47
C GLU A 587 31.80 -28.01 -16.81
N ALA A 588 30.60 -28.07 -17.40
CA ALA A 588 30.39 -28.67 -18.71
C ALA A 588 31.12 -27.90 -19.84
N ILE A 589 31.10 -26.56 -19.79
CA ILE A 589 31.80 -25.71 -20.76
C ILE A 589 33.32 -25.87 -20.65
N ALA A 590 33.86 -26.04 -19.43
CA ALA A 590 35.28 -26.33 -19.22
C ALA A 590 35.73 -27.61 -19.92
N LEU A 591 34.90 -28.67 -19.89
CA LEU A 591 35.19 -29.93 -20.59
C LEU A 591 35.24 -29.77 -22.12
N LEU A 592 34.46 -28.84 -22.68
CA LEU A 592 34.38 -28.58 -24.12
C LEU A 592 35.41 -27.54 -24.61
N ALA A 593 35.91 -26.69 -23.72
CA ALA A 593 36.73 -25.52 -24.05
C ALA A 593 37.96 -25.85 -24.92
N LYS A 594 38.61 -27.00 -24.67
CA LYS A 594 39.80 -27.43 -25.44
C LYS A 594 39.48 -27.78 -26.88
N LYS A 595 38.33 -28.40 -27.15
CA LYS A 595 37.93 -28.83 -28.50
C LYS A 595 37.23 -27.72 -29.28
N ARG A 596 36.55 -26.80 -28.58
CA ARG A 596 35.74 -25.72 -29.17
C ARG A 596 36.25 -24.35 -28.76
N PRO A 597 37.26 -23.79 -29.44
CA PRO A 597 37.85 -22.51 -29.06
C PRO A 597 36.89 -21.31 -29.14
N ARG A 598 35.85 -21.38 -29.98
CA ARG A 598 34.84 -20.33 -30.17
C ARG A 598 33.55 -20.52 -29.34
N LEU A 599 33.55 -21.47 -28.40
CA LEU A 599 32.42 -21.69 -27.51
C LEU A 599 32.34 -20.60 -26.43
N LYS A 600 31.18 -19.93 -26.37
CA LYS A 600 30.80 -18.92 -25.37
C LYS A 600 29.63 -19.43 -24.53
N PHE A 601 29.71 -19.20 -23.22
CA PHE A 601 28.59 -19.42 -22.31
C PHE A 601 28.01 -18.08 -21.87
N VAL A 602 26.75 -17.85 -22.23
CA VAL A 602 26.02 -16.61 -21.95
C VAL A 602 24.96 -16.91 -20.90
N PHE A 603 24.92 -16.12 -19.83
CA PHE A 603 23.84 -16.22 -18.85
C PHE A 603 23.35 -14.84 -18.39
N THR A 604 22.07 -14.77 -18.06
CA THR A 604 21.37 -13.55 -17.62
C THR A 604 20.77 -13.73 -16.23
N GLY A 605 20.64 -12.62 -15.48
CA GLY A 605 19.99 -12.59 -14.17
C GLY A 605 20.58 -11.53 -13.23
N ALA A 606 19.80 -11.10 -12.23
CA ALA A 606 20.14 -10.02 -11.30
C ALA A 606 20.65 -10.56 -9.94
N SER A 607 21.97 -10.68 -9.77
CA SER A 607 22.65 -10.91 -8.47
C SER A 607 24.15 -10.63 -8.62
N ASP A 608 24.66 -9.55 -8.02
CA ASP A 608 26.09 -9.24 -8.05
C ASP A 608 26.93 -10.29 -7.33
N ALA A 609 26.41 -10.84 -6.23
CA ALA A 609 27.09 -11.86 -5.43
C ALA A 609 27.30 -13.15 -6.24
N MET A 610 26.24 -13.70 -6.85
CA MET A 610 26.38 -14.92 -7.66
C MET A 610 27.15 -14.69 -8.95
N ARG A 611 27.07 -13.50 -9.57
CA ARG A 611 27.93 -13.18 -10.72
C ARG A 611 29.41 -13.23 -10.34
N THR A 612 29.75 -12.71 -9.16
CA THR A 612 31.12 -12.73 -8.64
C THR A 612 31.58 -14.16 -8.37
N GLU A 613 30.75 -14.96 -7.71
CA GLU A 613 31.02 -16.38 -7.43
C GLU A 613 31.23 -17.19 -8.73
N LEU A 614 30.33 -17.03 -9.71
CA LEU A 614 30.41 -17.73 -11.00
C LEU A 614 31.63 -17.28 -11.82
N ALA A 615 32.02 -16.01 -11.73
CA ALA A 615 33.25 -15.51 -12.37
C ALA A 615 34.50 -16.16 -11.74
N GLN A 616 34.57 -16.25 -10.41
CA GLN A 616 35.67 -16.93 -9.72
C GLN A 616 35.76 -18.42 -10.08
N ILE A 617 34.62 -19.10 -10.18
CA ILE A 617 34.57 -20.50 -10.62
C ILE A 617 35.07 -20.62 -12.07
N ALA A 618 34.62 -19.74 -12.96
CA ALA A 618 35.06 -19.73 -14.36
C ALA A 618 36.56 -19.47 -14.52
N ASP A 619 37.12 -18.56 -13.72
CA ASP A 619 38.55 -18.26 -13.71
C ASP A 619 39.35 -19.45 -13.17
N GLY A 620 38.89 -20.09 -12.09
CA GLY A 620 39.48 -21.32 -11.55
C GLY A 620 39.45 -22.50 -12.52
N LEU A 621 38.44 -22.55 -13.41
CA LEU A 621 38.34 -23.53 -14.49
C LEU A 621 39.10 -23.13 -15.77
N GLY A 622 39.71 -21.94 -15.81
CA GLY A 622 40.47 -21.44 -16.97
C GLY A 622 39.60 -21.07 -18.18
N ILE A 623 38.31 -20.77 -17.97
CA ILE A 623 37.35 -20.45 -19.04
C ILE A 623 36.80 -19.02 -18.99
N GLY A 624 37.31 -18.14 -18.12
CA GLY A 624 36.81 -16.78 -17.92
C GLY A 624 36.54 -15.99 -19.23
N ALA A 625 37.46 -16.05 -20.20
CA ALA A 625 37.32 -15.37 -21.51
C ALA A 625 36.15 -15.88 -22.39
N ARG A 626 35.49 -16.96 -21.99
CA ARG A 626 34.35 -17.58 -22.68
C ARG A 626 33.03 -17.28 -22.00
N ILE A 627 33.06 -16.67 -20.81
CA ILE A 627 31.87 -16.43 -20.01
C ILE A 627 31.37 -15.01 -20.25
N VAL A 628 30.09 -14.90 -20.60
CA VAL A 628 29.41 -13.64 -20.84
C VAL A 628 28.26 -13.51 -19.85
N ALA A 629 28.52 -12.77 -18.77
CA ALA A 629 27.50 -12.42 -17.79
C ALA A 629 26.78 -11.13 -18.24
N THR A 630 25.57 -11.24 -18.77
CA THR A 630 24.86 -10.10 -19.37
C THR A 630 24.31 -9.12 -18.33
N GLY A 631 24.28 -9.51 -17.06
CA GLY A 631 23.50 -8.82 -16.03
C GLY A 631 22.00 -9.00 -16.25
N PHE A 632 21.19 -8.03 -15.82
CA PHE A 632 19.75 -8.03 -16.08
C PHE A 632 19.46 -7.63 -17.53
N VAL A 633 18.77 -8.49 -18.27
CA VAL A 633 18.30 -8.21 -19.64
C VAL A 633 16.82 -7.83 -19.59
N PRO A 634 16.42 -6.66 -20.11
CA PRO A 634 15.01 -6.25 -20.14
C PRO A 634 14.13 -7.23 -20.94
N ASP A 635 12.87 -7.36 -20.54
CA ASP A 635 11.89 -8.28 -21.14
C ASP A 635 11.79 -8.14 -22.67
N ALA A 636 11.81 -6.90 -23.17
CA ALA A 636 11.73 -6.59 -24.60
C ALA A 636 12.91 -7.15 -25.42
N GLU A 637 14.08 -7.33 -24.80
CA GLU A 637 15.29 -7.83 -25.47
C GLU A 637 15.46 -9.35 -25.33
N LEU A 638 14.70 -10.02 -24.46
CA LEU A 638 14.82 -11.48 -24.25
C LEU A 638 14.65 -12.31 -25.54
N PRO A 639 13.69 -12.04 -26.44
CA PRO A 639 13.58 -12.80 -27.68
C PRO A 639 14.84 -12.70 -28.55
N ALA A 640 15.49 -11.54 -28.58
CA ALA A 640 16.75 -11.35 -29.32
C ALA A 640 17.90 -12.13 -28.68
N LEU A 641 17.93 -12.22 -27.34
CA LEU A 641 18.92 -13.02 -26.62
C LEU A 641 18.80 -14.52 -26.93
N TYR A 642 17.58 -15.07 -26.94
CA TYR A 642 17.37 -16.47 -27.35
C TYR A 642 17.86 -16.75 -28.77
N ARG A 643 17.65 -15.82 -29.72
CA ARG A 643 18.13 -15.97 -31.11
C ARG A 643 19.66 -15.95 -31.25
N LEU A 644 20.41 -15.49 -30.24
CA LEU A 644 21.87 -15.60 -30.25
C LEU A 644 22.34 -17.04 -29.98
N ALA A 645 21.55 -17.83 -29.25
CA ALA A 645 21.94 -19.16 -28.79
C ALA A 645 21.95 -20.20 -29.92
N ASN A 646 22.97 -21.06 -29.92
CA ASN A 646 22.95 -22.31 -30.68
C ASN A 646 22.31 -23.44 -29.86
N VAL A 647 22.54 -23.43 -28.55
CA VAL A 647 21.98 -24.38 -27.59
C VAL A 647 21.50 -23.63 -26.36
N PHE A 648 20.29 -23.93 -25.89
CA PHE A 648 19.83 -23.46 -24.61
C PHE A 648 20.11 -24.51 -23.53
N ALA A 649 20.63 -24.10 -22.37
CA ALA A 649 20.96 -25.00 -21.27
C ALA A 649 20.24 -24.58 -19.99
N LEU A 650 19.42 -25.48 -19.43
CA LEU A 650 18.81 -25.33 -18.10
C LEU A 650 19.17 -26.54 -17.24
N LEU A 651 20.35 -26.48 -16.62
CA LEU A 651 20.93 -27.60 -15.87
C LEU A 651 20.55 -27.59 -14.38
N ALA A 652 19.27 -27.32 -14.10
CA ALA A 652 18.79 -27.19 -12.72
C ALA A 652 19.09 -28.44 -11.87
N SER A 653 19.27 -28.26 -10.57
CA SER A 653 19.40 -29.33 -9.58
C SER A 653 18.23 -29.26 -8.61
N GLU A 654 17.93 -30.40 -7.97
CA GLU A 654 16.98 -30.47 -6.85
C GLU A 654 17.73 -30.20 -5.53
N ALA A 655 17.12 -29.42 -4.65
CA ALA A 655 17.47 -29.30 -3.24
C ALA A 655 16.22 -29.65 -2.42
N ASP A 656 16.37 -30.02 -1.15
CA ASP A 656 15.29 -30.56 -0.30
C ASP A 656 14.05 -29.63 -0.19
N ASP A 657 14.21 -28.32 -0.48
CA ASP A 657 13.20 -27.29 -0.33
C ASP A 657 12.97 -26.39 -1.58
N ASP A 658 13.60 -26.67 -2.74
CA ASP A 658 13.45 -25.84 -3.95
C ASP A 658 13.50 -26.65 -5.26
N VAL A 659 12.44 -26.54 -6.08
CA VAL A 659 12.26 -27.31 -7.33
C VAL A 659 11.95 -26.46 -8.55
N GLU A 660 12.17 -27.03 -9.74
CA GLU A 660 11.69 -26.47 -11.02
C GLU A 660 10.31 -27.04 -11.36
N GLY A 661 9.27 -26.21 -11.30
CA GLY A 661 7.89 -26.66 -11.51
C GLY A 661 7.55 -27.01 -12.96
N PHE A 662 8.22 -26.41 -13.94
CA PHE A 662 7.97 -26.69 -15.37
C PHE A 662 9.16 -26.30 -16.26
N GLY A 663 9.71 -25.09 -16.11
CA GLY A 663 10.79 -24.57 -16.97
C GLY A 663 10.32 -23.71 -18.15
N VAL A 664 9.65 -22.58 -17.88
CA VAL A 664 9.15 -21.64 -18.91
C VAL A 664 10.25 -21.21 -19.91
N ALA A 665 11.48 -21.02 -19.44
CA ALA A 665 12.61 -20.65 -20.29
C ALA A 665 12.96 -21.71 -21.36
N LEU A 666 12.68 -23.00 -21.11
CA LEU A 666 12.82 -24.05 -22.12
C LEU A 666 11.80 -23.90 -23.24
N VAL A 667 10.58 -23.50 -22.89
CA VAL A 667 9.50 -23.28 -23.84
C VAL A 667 9.75 -21.99 -24.65
N GLU A 668 10.31 -20.94 -24.03
CA GLU A 668 10.78 -19.73 -24.72
C GLU A 668 11.90 -20.05 -25.74
N ALA A 669 12.86 -20.90 -25.36
CA ALA A 669 13.91 -21.37 -26.26
C ALA A 669 13.33 -22.21 -27.43
N ALA A 670 12.43 -23.14 -27.13
CA ALA A 670 11.76 -23.97 -28.11
C ALA A 670 10.93 -23.13 -29.10
N ALA A 671 10.20 -22.11 -28.61
CA ALA A 671 9.44 -21.18 -29.45
C ALA A 671 10.35 -20.41 -30.41
N SER A 672 11.55 -20.04 -29.93
CA SER A 672 12.61 -19.41 -30.71
C SER A 672 13.34 -20.37 -31.68
N GLY A 673 12.96 -21.66 -31.68
CA GLY A 673 13.57 -22.71 -32.52
C GLY A 673 14.95 -23.15 -32.05
N VAL A 674 15.33 -22.86 -30.81
CA VAL A 674 16.64 -23.20 -30.24
C VAL A 674 16.55 -24.57 -29.59
N PRO A 675 17.40 -25.55 -29.96
CA PRO A 675 17.43 -26.84 -29.28
C PRO A 675 17.97 -26.69 -27.86
N ALA A 676 17.45 -27.49 -26.93
CA ALA A 676 17.76 -27.37 -25.52
C ALA A 676 18.36 -28.65 -24.91
N VAL A 677 19.24 -28.45 -23.92
CA VAL A 677 19.72 -29.46 -22.98
C VAL A 677 19.25 -29.09 -21.58
N ALA A 678 18.62 -30.02 -20.87
CA ALA A 678 18.11 -29.74 -19.53
C ALA A 678 18.29 -30.92 -18.58
N SER A 679 18.41 -30.64 -17.29
CA SER A 679 18.45 -31.69 -16.25
C SER A 679 17.08 -32.37 -16.13
N ARG A 680 17.07 -33.70 -15.96
CA ARG A 680 15.87 -34.48 -15.67
C ARG A 680 15.43 -34.32 -14.21
N THR A 681 14.87 -33.16 -13.88
CA THR A 681 14.44 -32.79 -12.52
C THR A 681 13.09 -32.07 -12.53
N GLY A 682 12.30 -32.25 -11.48
CA GLY A 682 11.00 -31.58 -11.34
C GLY A 682 10.10 -31.74 -12.58
N GLY A 683 9.48 -30.63 -13.00
CA GLY A 683 8.61 -30.58 -14.19
C GLY A 683 9.33 -30.40 -15.53
N VAL A 684 10.67 -30.37 -15.56
CA VAL A 684 11.45 -30.17 -16.80
C VAL A 684 11.12 -31.19 -17.91
N PRO A 685 10.93 -32.49 -17.62
CA PRO A 685 10.58 -33.47 -18.66
C PRO A 685 9.23 -33.22 -19.35
N GLU A 686 8.40 -32.33 -18.80
CA GLU A 686 7.14 -31.94 -19.42
C GLU A 686 7.29 -30.75 -20.36
N ALA A 687 8.24 -29.85 -20.10
CA ALA A 687 8.61 -28.78 -21.01
C ALA A 687 9.48 -29.28 -22.18
N LEU A 688 10.29 -30.32 -21.98
CA LEU A 688 11.21 -30.88 -22.97
C LEU A 688 11.14 -32.41 -23.01
N VAL A 689 10.79 -32.96 -24.18
CA VAL A 689 10.72 -34.40 -24.44
C VAL A 689 12.07 -34.89 -24.99
N ASP A 690 12.69 -35.79 -24.25
CA ASP A 690 14.04 -36.32 -24.53
C ASP A 690 14.12 -37.01 -25.89
N GLY A 691 15.10 -36.62 -26.71
CA GLY A 691 15.31 -37.13 -28.06
C GLY A 691 14.31 -36.63 -29.12
N GLU A 692 13.27 -35.89 -28.72
CA GLU A 692 12.23 -35.39 -29.63
C GLU A 692 12.24 -33.87 -29.77
N THR A 693 12.28 -33.14 -28.66
CA THR A 693 12.29 -31.67 -28.63
C THR A 693 13.55 -31.08 -27.98
N GLY A 694 14.43 -31.95 -27.47
CA GLY A 694 15.69 -31.58 -26.82
C GLY A 694 16.36 -32.82 -26.21
N LEU A 695 17.39 -32.62 -25.40
CA LEU A 695 18.10 -33.72 -24.71
C LEU A 695 18.02 -33.55 -23.18
N LEU A 696 17.64 -34.61 -22.47
CA LEU A 696 17.65 -34.62 -21.00
C LEU A 696 18.91 -35.29 -20.46
N VAL A 697 19.51 -34.67 -19.45
CA VAL A 697 20.72 -35.16 -18.78
C VAL A 697 20.49 -35.39 -17.29
N THR A 698 21.37 -36.16 -16.66
CA THR A 698 21.35 -36.36 -15.21
C THR A 698 21.68 -35.04 -14.50
N ALA A 699 20.92 -34.69 -13.46
CA ALA A 699 21.15 -33.46 -12.71
C ALA A 699 22.52 -33.44 -12.04
N GLY A 700 23.21 -32.31 -12.09
CA GLY A 700 24.56 -32.16 -11.53
C GLY A 700 25.69 -32.87 -12.31
N ASP A 701 25.37 -33.64 -13.36
CA ASP A 701 26.37 -34.34 -14.18
C ASP A 701 26.88 -33.46 -15.32
N ALA A 702 27.97 -32.73 -15.04
CA ALA A 702 28.63 -31.87 -16.02
C ALA A 702 29.17 -32.64 -17.24
N VAL A 703 29.52 -33.92 -17.10
CA VAL A 703 30.05 -34.75 -18.20
C VAL A 703 28.93 -35.11 -19.17
N SER A 704 27.78 -35.53 -18.64
CA SER A 704 26.59 -35.81 -19.44
C SER A 704 26.08 -34.54 -20.12
N ALA A 705 26.03 -33.41 -19.40
CA ALA A 705 25.70 -32.11 -19.96
C ALA A 705 26.65 -31.70 -21.10
N ALA A 706 27.97 -31.84 -20.90
CA ALA A 706 28.97 -31.54 -21.93
C ALA A 706 28.76 -32.38 -23.20
N ARG A 707 28.53 -33.70 -23.06
CA ARG A 707 28.28 -34.60 -24.21
C ARG A 707 27.01 -34.21 -24.98
N ALA A 708 25.94 -33.87 -24.27
CA ALA A 708 24.67 -33.46 -24.90
C ALA A 708 24.82 -32.13 -25.64
N ILE A 709 25.48 -31.14 -25.02
CA ILE A 709 25.81 -29.85 -25.65
C ILE A 709 26.72 -30.08 -26.88
N GLU A 710 27.75 -30.90 -26.75
CA GLU A 710 28.70 -31.21 -27.83
C GLU A 710 27.97 -31.81 -29.04
N ARG A 711 27.07 -32.78 -28.79
CA ARG A 711 26.27 -33.45 -29.81
C ARG A 711 25.38 -32.48 -30.58
N LEU A 712 24.71 -31.54 -29.92
CA LEU A 712 23.85 -30.55 -30.60
C LEU A 712 24.67 -29.52 -31.40
N LEU A 713 25.86 -29.17 -30.93
CA LEU A 713 26.73 -28.26 -31.66
C LEU A 713 27.41 -28.94 -32.87
N GLU A 714 27.72 -30.25 -32.79
CA GLU A 714 28.31 -31.04 -33.90
C GLU A 714 27.26 -31.44 -34.94
N ASP A 715 26.15 -32.03 -34.52
CA ASP A 715 25.08 -32.50 -35.41
C ASP A 715 24.02 -31.41 -35.62
N ARG A 716 24.31 -30.53 -36.59
CA ARG A 716 23.40 -29.44 -36.99
C ARG A 716 22.07 -29.94 -37.57
N ALA A 717 21.98 -31.17 -38.05
CA ALA A 717 20.72 -31.73 -38.56
C ALA A 717 19.82 -32.15 -37.40
N LEU A 718 20.38 -32.83 -36.39
CA LEU A 718 19.70 -33.15 -35.14
C LEU A 718 19.25 -31.88 -34.42
N ALA A 719 20.14 -30.90 -34.23
CA ALA A 719 19.82 -29.63 -33.59
C ALA A 719 18.62 -28.91 -34.25
N ARG A 720 18.63 -28.82 -35.59
CA ARG A 720 17.50 -28.25 -36.35
C ARG A 720 16.22 -29.05 -36.19
N THR A 721 16.31 -30.38 -36.19
CA THR A 721 15.15 -31.26 -36.03
C THR A 721 14.52 -31.10 -34.65
N LEU A 722 15.32 -31.13 -33.58
CA LEU A 722 14.84 -30.99 -32.20
C LEU A 722 14.28 -29.57 -31.96
N GLY A 723 14.95 -28.54 -32.46
CA GLY A 723 14.47 -27.15 -32.37
C GLY A 723 13.14 -26.93 -33.11
N ALA A 724 13.00 -27.51 -34.32
CA ALA A 724 11.76 -27.42 -35.10
C ALA A 724 10.60 -28.16 -34.43
N ARG A 725 10.82 -29.37 -33.92
CA ARG A 725 9.81 -30.14 -33.17
C ARG A 725 9.43 -29.47 -31.86
N GLY A 726 10.40 -28.89 -31.15
CA GLY A 726 10.15 -28.07 -29.96
C GLY A 726 9.23 -26.89 -30.28
N ARG A 727 9.51 -26.16 -31.36
CA ARG A 727 8.65 -25.05 -31.82
C ARG A 727 7.25 -25.52 -32.22
N GLU A 728 7.16 -26.61 -32.99
CA GLU A 728 5.88 -27.19 -33.40
C GLU A 728 5.00 -27.53 -32.18
N ARG A 729 5.60 -28.12 -31.14
CA ARG A 729 4.92 -28.38 -29.87
C ARG A 729 4.47 -27.11 -29.16
N VAL A 730 5.26 -26.02 -29.21
CA VAL A 730 4.82 -24.72 -28.68
C VAL A 730 3.58 -24.21 -29.42
N LEU A 731 3.59 -24.25 -30.74
CA LEU A 731 2.48 -23.74 -31.57
C LEU A 731 1.19 -24.54 -31.38
N THR A 732 1.31 -25.84 -31.13
CA THR A 732 0.17 -26.77 -31.03
C THR A 732 -0.35 -26.92 -29.60
N GLU A 733 0.53 -26.94 -28.60
CA GLU A 733 0.21 -27.34 -27.22
C GLU A 733 0.58 -26.28 -26.16
N LEU A 734 1.74 -25.61 -26.29
CA LEU A 734 2.34 -24.81 -25.20
C LEU A 734 2.32 -23.29 -25.47
N SER A 735 1.23 -22.77 -26.04
CA SER A 735 1.03 -21.33 -26.20
C SER A 735 0.20 -20.74 -25.05
N HIS A 736 0.39 -19.45 -24.75
CA HIS A 736 -0.45 -18.75 -23.75
C HIS A 736 -1.94 -18.84 -24.08
N GLU A 737 -2.29 -18.79 -25.37
CA GLU A 737 -3.67 -18.91 -25.84
C GLU A 737 -4.26 -20.29 -25.52
N ARG A 738 -3.53 -21.37 -25.81
CA ARG A 738 -3.97 -22.74 -25.52
C ARG A 738 -4.14 -22.98 -24.02
N ALA A 739 -3.22 -22.48 -23.21
CA ALA A 739 -3.34 -22.53 -21.76
C ALA A 739 -4.61 -21.80 -21.30
N ALA A 740 -4.85 -20.58 -21.78
CA ALA A 740 -6.04 -19.80 -21.44
C ALA A 740 -7.35 -20.49 -21.89
N ASP A 741 -7.38 -21.12 -23.07
CA ASP A 741 -8.55 -21.86 -23.56
C ASP A 741 -8.88 -23.05 -22.67
N ARG A 742 -7.87 -23.80 -22.20
CA ARG A 742 -8.07 -24.91 -21.28
C ARG A 742 -8.56 -24.43 -19.91
N VAL A 743 -8.01 -23.32 -19.41
CA VAL A 743 -8.48 -22.70 -18.16
C VAL A 743 -9.94 -22.25 -18.30
N LEU A 744 -10.29 -21.60 -19.40
CA LEU A 744 -11.66 -21.20 -19.71
C LEU A 744 -12.60 -22.40 -19.82
N GLY A 745 -12.16 -23.50 -20.42
CA GLY A 745 -12.93 -24.73 -20.49
C GLY A 745 -13.25 -25.29 -19.10
N ILE A 746 -12.28 -25.31 -18.20
CA ILE A 746 -12.48 -25.72 -16.80
C ILE A 746 -13.46 -24.78 -16.10
N TRP A 747 -13.24 -23.46 -16.19
CA TRP A 747 -14.13 -22.48 -15.56
C TRP A 747 -15.54 -22.54 -16.12
N SER A 748 -15.71 -22.70 -17.43
CA SER A 748 -17.03 -22.83 -18.07
C SER A 748 -17.74 -24.09 -17.59
N ALA A 749 -17.06 -25.23 -17.53
CA ALA A 749 -17.64 -26.47 -17.00
C ALA A 749 -18.03 -26.34 -15.51
N LEU A 750 -17.26 -25.59 -14.72
CA LEU A 750 -17.58 -25.30 -13.33
C LEU A 750 -18.77 -24.33 -13.20
N LEU A 751 -18.89 -23.34 -14.09
CA LEU A 751 -20.01 -22.40 -14.14
C LEU A 751 -21.31 -23.10 -14.55
N GLU A 752 -21.25 -24.00 -15.54
CA GLU A 752 -22.38 -24.78 -16.04
C GLU A 752 -22.93 -25.77 -15.00
N ARG A 753 -22.06 -26.39 -14.21
CA ARG A 753 -22.46 -27.29 -13.11
C ARG A 753 -23.14 -26.55 -11.95
N GLY A 754 -23.07 -25.21 -11.93
CA GLY A 754 -23.39 -24.38 -10.79
C GLY A 754 -22.33 -24.52 -9.69
N ALA A 755 -21.98 -23.42 -9.03
CA ALA A 755 -21.08 -23.50 -7.88
C ALA A 755 -21.63 -24.51 -6.86
N ARG A 756 -20.79 -25.45 -6.41
CA ARG A 756 -21.19 -26.45 -5.40
C ARG A 756 -21.87 -25.73 -4.23
N THR A 757 -22.95 -26.31 -3.71
CA THR A 757 -23.59 -25.92 -2.45
C THR A 757 -22.50 -25.69 -1.39
N PRO A 758 -22.59 -24.63 -0.54
CA PRO A 758 -21.63 -24.41 0.54
C PRO A 758 -21.38 -25.73 1.26
N VAL A 759 -20.10 -26.12 1.38
CA VAL A 759 -19.71 -27.40 1.98
C VAL A 759 -20.30 -27.47 3.39
N ASP A 760 -21.05 -28.55 3.65
CA ASP A 760 -21.60 -28.86 4.97
C ASP A 760 -20.47 -28.95 6.00
N ARG A 761 -20.69 -28.37 7.18
CA ARG A 761 -19.65 -28.11 8.16
C ARG A 761 -19.35 -29.37 8.96
N SER A 762 -18.18 -29.96 8.71
CA SER A 762 -17.16 -30.37 9.70
C SER A 762 -16.08 -31.22 9.03
N PRO A 763 -14.79 -30.87 9.20
CA PRO A 763 -13.91 -31.83 9.85
C PRO A 763 -13.10 -31.20 10.98
N ALA A 764 -12.87 -32.01 12.02
CA ALA A 764 -12.07 -31.71 13.18
C ALA A 764 -10.58 -31.58 12.80
N TRP A 765 -10.01 -30.41 13.06
CA TRP A 765 -8.57 -30.13 12.91
C TRP A 765 -7.82 -30.58 14.19
N PRO A 766 -6.79 -31.43 14.11
CA PRO A 766 -5.95 -31.76 15.26
C PRO A 766 -4.96 -30.62 15.51
N GLY A 767 -5.31 -29.71 16.43
CA GLY A 767 -4.52 -28.52 16.78
C GLY A 767 -5.38 -27.34 17.29
N SER A 768 -6.54 -27.66 17.85
CA SER A 768 -7.73 -26.82 17.94
C SER A 768 -7.71 -25.69 18.97
N SER A 769 -6.58 -25.36 19.59
CA SER A 769 -6.48 -24.16 20.44
C SER A 769 -6.13 -22.89 19.64
N ALA A 770 -5.48 -23.03 18.48
CA ALA A 770 -5.09 -21.89 17.66
C ALA A 770 -6.07 -21.59 16.51
N PHE A 771 -6.81 -22.56 15.97
CA PHE A 771 -7.75 -22.38 14.85
C PHE A 771 -8.99 -23.29 14.98
N VAL A 772 -10.04 -22.81 15.66
CA VAL A 772 -11.34 -23.51 15.76
C VAL A 772 -12.16 -23.27 14.48
N PRO A 773 -12.71 -24.29 13.80
CA PRO A 773 -13.76 -24.12 12.80
C PRO A 773 -15.10 -23.93 13.52
N ALA A 774 -15.75 -22.78 13.37
CA ALA A 774 -17.13 -22.67 13.82
C ALA A 774 -18.06 -23.28 12.78
N GLU A 775 -19.06 -24.00 13.29
CA GLU A 775 -20.32 -24.38 12.68
C GLU A 775 -21.12 -23.20 12.07
N ASN A 776 -20.51 -22.01 11.95
CA ASN A 776 -20.88 -20.72 11.38
C ASN A 776 -20.37 -20.30 10.00
N GLY A 777 -19.21 -20.77 9.51
CA GLY A 777 -18.50 -20.17 8.34
C GLY A 777 -18.06 -18.70 8.54
N VAL A 778 -18.64 -18.06 9.56
CA VAL A 778 -18.43 -16.72 10.05
C VAL A 778 -17.14 -16.63 10.85
N LEU A 779 -16.43 -17.71 11.23
CA LEU A 779 -15.24 -17.53 12.07
C LEU A 779 -14.02 -16.96 11.33
N LEU A 780 -13.90 -17.09 10.00
CA LEU A 780 -12.83 -16.43 9.23
C LEU A 780 -13.13 -14.94 9.00
N THR A 781 -14.39 -14.58 8.77
CA THR A 781 -14.88 -13.19 8.79
C THR A 781 -14.87 -12.60 10.20
N ARG A 782 -15.16 -13.40 11.21
CA ARG A 782 -15.03 -13.07 12.64
C ARG A 782 -13.57 -12.96 12.99
N ARG A 783 -12.65 -13.73 12.39
CA ARG A 783 -11.20 -13.57 12.52
C ARG A 783 -10.67 -12.37 11.80
N ALA A 784 -11.18 -12.01 10.63
CA ALA A 784 -10.90 -10.74 9.98
C ALA A 784 -11.53 -9.56 10.76
N GLN A 785 -12.68 -9.77 11.40
CA GLN A 785 -13.30 -8.82 12.32
C GLN A 785 -12.62 -8.82 13.69
N GLU A 786 -11.96 -9.90 14.11
CA GLU A 786 -11.21 -10.10 15.36
C GLU A 786 -9.77 -9.68 15.15
N ARG A 787 -9.21 -9.71 13.94
CA ARG A 787 -7.93 -9.12 13.51
C ARG A 787 -8.12 -7.66 13.16
N GLY A 788 -9.26 -7.29 12.59
CA GLY A 788 -9.76 -5.92 12.55
C GLY A 788 -10.04 -5.40 13.97
N ALA A 789 -10.59 -6.24 14.85
CA ALA A 789 -10.76 -5.90 16.26
C ALA A 789 -9.45 -6.01 17.02
N ALA A 790 -8.48 -6.82 16.61
CA ALA A 790 -7.14 -6.91 17.18
C ALA A 790 -6.26 -5.80 16.64
N ARG A 791 -6.55 -5.22 15.48
CA ARG A 791 -5.99 -3.97 14.95
C ARG A 791 -6.60 -2.79 15.68
N ARG A 792 -7.90 -2.83 15.99
CA ARG A 792 -8.55 -1.86 16.91
C ARG A 792 -8.06 -2.03 18.35
N ALA A 793 -7.81 -3.26 18.79
CA ALA A 793 -7.28 -3.57 20.12
C ALA A 793 -5.77 -3.38 20.17
N ALA A 794 -5.03 -3.49 19.07
CA ALA A 794 -3.62 -3.13 18.94
C ALA A 794 -3.48 -1.62 18.79
N ARG A 795 -4.45 -0.92 18.19
CA ARG A 795 -4.58 0.53 18.30
C ARG A 795 -4.85 0.92 19.75
N ALA A 796 -5.74 0.20 20.45
CA ALA A 796 -5.99 0.41 21.87
C ALA A 796 -4.81 0.00 22.78
N ALA A 797 -4.06 -1.06 22.44
CA ALA A 797 -2.90 -1.55 23.17
C ALA A 797 -1.65 -0.75 22.84
N ARG A 798 -1.56 -0.19 21.63
CA ARG A 798 -0.61 0.85 21.25
C ARG A 798 -0.92 2.12 22.00
N ARG A 799 -2.20 2.49 22.15
CA ARG A 799 -2.64 3.59 23.02
C ARG A 799 -2.25 3.32 24.48
N GLN A 800 -2.44 2.11 25.00
CA GLN A 800 -1.95 1.69 26.34
C GLN A 800 -0.42 1.57 26.45
N SER A 801 0.30 1.21 25.39
CA SER A 801 1.76 1.14 25.39
C SER A 801 2.35 2.55 25.31
N LEU A 802 1.71 3.41 24.54
CA LEU A 802 1.96 4.85 24.52
C LEU A 802 1.67 5.42 25.90
N HIS A 803 0.54 5.09 26.54
CA HIS A 803 0.18 5.39 27.94
C HIS A 803 1.28 4.94 28.92
N ALA A 804 1.86 3.76 28.72
CA ALA A 804 2.92 3.22 29.60
C ALA A 804 4.32 3.80 29.30
N VAL A 805 4.59 4.22 28.07
CA VAL A 805 5.80 4.97 27.66
C VAL A 805 5.72 6.42 28.17
N VAL A 806 4.52 6.97 28.16
CA VAL A 806 4.09 8.25 28.72
C VAL A 806 4.22 8.25 30.25
N GLU A 807 3.58 7.33 30.97
CA GLU A 807 3.63 7.25 32.45
C GLU A 807 5.04 6.96 32.99
N ARG A 808 5.91 6.35 32.18
CA ARG A 808 7.32 6.09 32.52
C ARG A 808 8.32 7.15 32.01
N GLY A 809 7.91 8.07 31.13
CA GLY A 809 8.70 9.26 30.73
C GLY A 809 9.70 9.14 29.54
N GLN A 810 9.37 8.45 28.43
CA GLN A 810 10.27 8.28 27.26
C GLN A 810 9.76 8.97 25.96
N LEU A 811 10.65 9.30 24.99
CA LEU A 811 10.39 10.21 23.84
C LEU A 811 9.93 9.52 22.52
N VAL A 812 8.94 10.10 21.79
CA VAL A 812 8.30 9.55 20.57
C VAL A 812 8.67 10.34 19.28
N ARG A 813 8.86 9.73 18.09
CA ARG A 813 9.21 10.41 16.79
C ARG A 813 8.36 9.99 15.56
N LEU A 814 7.94 10.91 14.66
CA LEU A 814 7.08 10.65 13.47
C LEU A 814 7.51 11.43 12.17
N ARG A 815 7.08 11.08 10.94
CA ARG A 815 7.53 11.74 9.66
C ARG A 815 6.41 11.84 8.60
N ALA A 816 6.28 12.97 7.91
CA ALA A 816 5.25 13.23 6.90
C ALA A 816 5.81 13.75 5.56
N THR A 817 5.53 13.01 4.48
CA THR A 817 5.80 13.44 3.09
C THR A 817 4.61 13.06 2.21
N GLY A 818 4.03 14.01 1.46
CA GLY A 818 2.96 13.78 0.46
C GLY A 818 1.87 12.78 0.88
N ALA A 819 2.00 11.50 0.50
CA ALA A 819 1.04 10.44 0.77
C ALA A 819 1.12 9.79 2.18
N GLY A 820 2.18 10.05 2.96
CA GLY A 820 2.33 9.59 4.36
C GLY A 820 1.76 10.56 5.41
N ALA A 821 1.18 11.69 4.99
CA ALA A 821 0.62 12.71 5.88
C ALA A 821 -0.64 12.24 6.63
N ARG A 822 -1.35 11.20 6.15
CA ARG A 822 -2.58 10.69 6.76
C ARG A 822 -2.38 9.76 7.97
N LEU A 823 -1.17 9.22 8.17
CA LEU A 823 -0.83 8.34 9.32
C LEU A 823 -0.32 9.13 10.53
N LEU A 824 -0.03 10.41 10.36
CA LEU A 824 0.52 11.30 11.37
C LEU A 824 -0.52 11.79 12.39
N PRO A 825 -1.77 12.16 12.00
CA PRO A 825 -2.79 12.65 12.93
C PRO A 825 -3.25 11.61 13.95
N ASP A 826 -3.49 10.36 13.52
CA ASP A 826 -3.91 9.27 14.42
C ASP A 826 -2.88 9.00 15.53
N ALA A 827 -1.58 9.10 15.22
CA ALA A 827 -0.50 8.88 16.19
C ALA A 827 -0.29 10.09 17.13
N LEU A 828 -0.73 11.28 16.72
CA LEU A 828 -0.63 12.51 17.51
C LEU A 828 -1.79 12.64 18.49
N GLU A 829 -3.00 12.30 18.06
CA GLU A 829 -4.18 12.22 18.94
C GLU A 829 -4.01 11.17 20.03
N ASP A 830 -3.38 10.03 19.71
CA ASP A 830 -3.06 9.01 20.71
C ASP A 830 -2.01 9.51 21.73
N CYS A 831 -0.96 10.25 21.34
CA CYS A 831 0.03 10.84 22.28
C CYS A 831 -0.57 11.95 23.16
N ALA A 832 -1.50 12.73 22.61
CA ALA A 832 -2.11 13.88 23.25
C ALA A 832 -3.12 13.52 24.33
N ALA A 833 -3.94 12.50 24.06
CA ALA A 833 -4.91 11.98 25.02
C ALA A 833 -4.23 11.40 26.27
N GLU A 834 -2.93 11.08 26.17
CA GLU A 834 -2.07 10.56 27.23
C GLU A 834 -1.20 11.66 27.91
N GLY A 835 -1.02 12.83 27.27
CA GLY A 835 -0.29 13.97 27.86
C GLY A 835 1.19 14.14 27.50
N HIS A 836 1.71 13.56 26.39
CA HIS A 836 3.13 13.69 25.96
C HIS A 836 3.34 14.28 24.57
N ALA A 837 4.58 14.74 24.28
CA ALA A 837 4.92 15.50 23.08
C ALA A 837 5.92 14.79 22.10
N PRO A 838 5.45 14.23 20.97
CA PRO A 838 6.28 13.58 19.92
C PRO A 838 7.05 14.50 18.95
N ARG A 839 8.13 14.02 18.32
CA ARG A 839 9.08 14.76 17.46
C ARG A 839 8.95 14.45 15.96
N VAL A 840 8.77 15.44 15.06
CA VAL A 840 8.22 15.19 13.69
C VAL A 840 8.99 15.77 12.49
N GLU A 841 8.82 15.32 11.23
CA GLU A 841 9.48 15.88 10.02
C GLU A 841 8.48 16.11 8.85
N VAL A 842 8.61 17.22 8.10
CA VAL A 842 7.56 17.80 7.22
C VAL A 842 8.12 18.57 6.00
N LYS A 843 7.53 18.43 4.80
CA LYS A 843 7.89 19.19 3.59
C LYS A 843 6.81 20.21 3.17
N LEU A 844 7.15 21.51 3.11
CA LEU A 844 6.22 22.64 3.01
C LEU A 844 5.68 22.95 1.60
N ARG A 845 6.44 22.69 0.51
CA ARG A 845 6.05 23.09 -0.86
C ARG A 845 4.79 22.37 -1.41
N ARG A 846 4.26 21.37 -0.70
CA ARG A 846 3.06 20.57 -1.04
C ARG A 846 2.11 20.37 0.14
N PHE A 847 2.34 21.07 1.24
CA PHE A 847 1.48 21.03 2.41
C PHE A 847 0.49 22.18 2.29
N VAL A 848 -0.83 21.92 2.32
CA VAL A 848 -1.84 22.98 2.29
C VAL A 848 -1.84 23.63 3.68
N GLU A 849 -1.70 24.96 3.74
CA GLU A 849 -1.48 25.72 4.99
C GLU A 849 -2.50 25.42 6.11
N ALA A 850 -3.73 25.02 5.75
CA ALA A 850 -4.79 24.67 6.70
C ALA A 850 -4.51 23.37 7.49
N ASP A 851 -3.80 22.38 6.92
CA ASP A 851 -3.60 21.07 7.56
C ASP A 851 -2.49 21.09 8.64
N PHE A 852 -1.57 22.06 8.58
CA PHE A 852 -0.33 22.03 9.37
C PHE A 852 -0.50 22.66 10.75
N ALA A 853 -1.22 23.79 10.78
CA ALA A 853 -1.58 24.48 12.01
C ALA A 853 -2.74 23.79 12.74
N ALA A 854 -3.71 23.21 12.00
CA ALA A 854 -4.94 22.67 12.59
C ALA A 854 -4.79 21.28 13.22
N TYR A 855 -3.90 20.41 12.72
CA TYR A 855 -3.89 18.99 13.11
C TYR A 855 -2.62 18.47 13.79
N ALA A 856 -1.53 19.25 13.89
CA ALA A 856 -0.25 18.67 14.31
C ALA A 856 0.53 19.44 15.39
N LEU A 857 0.68 20.77 15.33
CA LEU A 857 1.68 21.48 16.14
C LEU A 857 1.46 21.58 17.67
N PRO A 858 0.23 21.63 18.25
CA PRO A 858 0.05 21.75 19.69
C PRO A 858 0.57 20.54 20.49
N LEU A 859 0.79 19.42 19.82
CA LEU A 859 1.10 18.12 20.43
C LEU A 859 2.53 17.67 20.10
N LEU A 860 3.31 18.47 19.40
CA LEU A 860 4.61 18.08 18.86
C LEU A 860 5.78 18.75 19.58
N GLU A 861 6.89 18.03 19.80
CA GLU A 861 8.21 18.57 20.17
C GLU A 861 9.29 18.10 19.19
N GLY A 862 9.63 18.92 18.20
CA GLY A 862 10.86 18.83 17.43
C GLY A 862 10.71 18.53 15.95
N VAL A 863 10.07 19.47 15.28
CA VAL A 863 9.63 19.44 13.90
C VAL A 863 10.77 19.76 12.92
N GLU A 864 11.01 18.95 11.89
CA GLU A 864 11.91 19.25 10.76
C GLU A 864 11.12 19.80 9.56
N LEU A 865 11.46 20.97 9.02
CA LEU A 865 10.72 21.63 7.92
C LEU A 865 11.54 21.64 6.61
N VAL A 866 10.91 21.48 5.44
CA VAL A 866 11.64 21.43 4.15
C VAL A 866 10.98 22.29 3.05
N HIS A 867 11.67 23.26 2.44
CA HIS A 867 11.10 24.23 1.47
C HIS A 867 12.02 24.60 0.28
N GLY A 868 11.48 25.15 -0.83
CA GLY A 868 12.23 25.64 -2.01
C GLY A 868 12.00 27.15 -2.30
N VAL A 869 13.07 27.94 -2.39
CA VAL A 869 13.13 29.41 -2.27
C VAL A 869 13.32 30.11 -3.62
N PRO A 870 12.37 30.96 -4.04
CA PRO A 870 12.63 32.14 -4.90
C PRO A 870 12.43 33.44 -4.11
N HIS A 871 13.04 34.55 -4.55
CA HIS A 871 13.17 35.84 -3.84
C HIS A 871 11.90 36.37 -3.09
N PRO A 872 10.65 36.29 -3.63
CA PRO A 872 9.45 36.63 -2.85
C PRO A 872 8.95 35.51 -1.91
N GLY A 873 9.28 34.25 -2.22
CA GLY A 873 8.81 33.05 -1.53
C GLY A 873 9.50 32.77 -0.20
N ALA A 874 10.80 33.07 -0.03
CA ALA A 874 11.44 32.99 1.28
C ALA A 874 10.99 34.10 2.23
N ARG A 875 10.72 35.31 1.71
CA ARG A 875 10.13 36.41 2.48
C ARG A 875 8.70 36.05 2.90
N ALA A 876 7.86 35.60 1.96
CA ALA A 876 6.51 35.12 2.26
C ALA A 876 6.52 33.92 3.23
N LEU A 877 7.47 32.98 3.09
CA LEU A 877 7.64 31.89 4.05
C LEU A 877 8.06 32.43 5.42
N LEU A 878 9.02 33.34 5.48
CA LEU A 878 9.47 33.95 6.73
C LEU A 878 8.35 34.75 7.40
N ASP A 879 7.55 35.50 6.64
CA ASP A 879 6.41 36.27 7.13
C ASP A 879 5.27 35.34 7.56
N ALA A 880 4.99 34.27 6.81
CA ALA A 880 4.03 33.23 7.17
C ALA A 880 4.46 32.46 8.43
N VAL A 881 5.74 32.11 8.54
CA VAL A 881 6.35 31.47 9.72
C VAL A 881 6.37 32.43 10.91
N ARG A 882 6.64 33.72 10.72
CA ARG A 882 6.57 34.75 11.78
C ARG A 882 5.15 35.00 12.25
N ALA A 883 4.16 34.83 11.38
CA ALA A 883 2.74 34.91 11.73
C ALA A 883 2.23 33.65 12.46
N MET A 884 3.01 32.56 12.51
CA MET A 884 2.66 31.39 13.32
C MET A 884 2.81 31.70 14.83
N PRO A 885 2.01 31.07 15.69
CA PRO A 885 2.14 31.24 17.14
C PRO A 885 3.54 30.85 17.65
N GLU A 886 4.14 31.66 18.53
CA GLU A 886 5.50 31.49 19.08
C GLU A 886 5.75 30.08 19.67
N GLU A 887 4.71 29.49 20.28
CA GLU A 887 4.76 28.16 20.90
C GLU A 887 4.90 27.02 19.88
N ALA A 888 4.28 27.16 18.70
CA ALA A 888 4.42 26.20 17.61
C ALA A 888 5.84 26.25 17.01
N LEU A 889 6.44 27.44 16.95
CA LEU A 889 7.79 27.64 16.40
C LEU A 889 8.89 27.08 17.30
N ARG A 890 8.73 27.20 18.63
CA ARG A 890 9.63 26.59 19.64
C ARG A 890 9.70 25.08 19.56
N ARG A 891 8.75 24.45 18.86
CA ARG A 891 8.68 23.01 18.65
C ARG A 891 9.33 22.59 17.34
N VAL A 892 9.88 23.49 16.53
CA VAL A 892 10.70 23.16 15.35
C VAL A 892 12.14 22.88 15.81
N ARG A 893 12.85 21.91 15.19
CA ARG A 893 14.24 21.52 15.53
C ARG A 893 15.19 21.44 14.33
N LEU A 894 14.71 21.34 13.09
CA LEU A 894 15.56 21.34 11.88
C LEU A 894 14.79 21.97 10.69
N VAL A 895 15.45 22.67 9.77
CA VAL A 895 14.83 23.27 8.58
C VAL A 895 15.77 23.08 7.40
N ARG A 896 15.29 22.64 6.25
CA ARG A 896 16.08 22.41 5.02
C ARG A 896 15.53 23.23 3.87
N LEU A 897 16.39 24.01 3.24
CA LEU A 897 16.05 24.93 2.15
C LEU A 897 16.67 24.48 0.83
N PHE A 898 15.97 24.72 -0.27
CA PHE A 898 16.42 24.49 -1.65
C PHE A 898 16.21 25.77 -2.48
N LEU A 899 16.94 26.00 -3.58
CA LEU A 899 16.60 27.09 -4.52
C LEU A 899 15.61 26.59 -5.59
N THR A 900 14.74 27.46 -6.11
CA THR A 900 13.94 27.11 -7.29
C THR A 900 14.81 27.02 -8.54
N PRO A 901 14.38 26.29 -9.58
CA PRO A 901 15.13 26.21 -10.84
C PRO A 901 15.51 27.59 -11.40
N GLU A 902 14.61 28.56 -11.32
CA GLU A 902 14.83 29.92 -11.84
C GLU A 902 15.85 30.71 -11.00
N ALA A 903 15.83 30.54 -9.66
CA ALA A 903 16.80 31.15 -8.75
C ALA A 903 18.17 30.46 -8.79
N ARG A 904 18.24 29.19 -9.21
CA ARG A 904 19.51 28.50 -9.48
C ARG A 904 20.20 29.04 -10.72
N GLU A 905 19.44 29.52 -11.69
CA GLU A 905 19.95 30.00 -12.98
C GLU A 905 20.23 31.53 -13.02
N ALA A 906 19.76 32.30 -12.02
CA ALA A 906 19.93 33.76 -11.94
C ALA A 906 20.66 34.20 -10.63
N PRO A 907 21.95 34.62 -10.71
CA PRO A 907 22.76 34.99 -9.55
C PRO A 907 22.20 36.10 -8.64
N SER A 908 21.62 37.15 -9.22
CA SER A 908 21.01 38.24 -8.46
C SER A 908 19.84 37.76 -7.60
N LEU A 909 18.98 36.90 -8.14
CA LEU A 909 17.83 36.32 -7.42
C LEU A 909 18.25 35.35 -6.30
N ALA A 910 19.38 34.65 -6.46
CA ALA A 910 19.96 33.82 -5.39
C ALA A 910 20.61 34.65 -4.29
N LEU A 911 21.36 35.71 -4.65
CA LEU A 911 21.97 36.67 -3.72
C LEU A 911 20.91 37.42 -2.92
N GLU A 912 19.84 37.85 -3.58
CA GLU A 912 18.68 38.49 -2.96
C GLU A 912 17.97 37.56 -1.95
N ALA A 913 18.16 36.23 -2.01
CA ALA A 913 17.62 35.28 -1.03
C ALA A 913 18.58 34.96 0.15
N VAL A 914 19.82 35.49 0.13
CA VAL A 914 20.83 35.26 1.19
C VAL A 914 20.41 35.90 2.52
N PRO A 915 20.00 37.19 2.59
CA PRO A 915 19.58 37.81 3.85
C PRO A 915 18.40 37.08 4.50
N GLU A 916 17.43 36.64 3.71
CA GLU A 916 16.23 35.92 4.14
C GLU A 916 16.57 34.50 4.61
N THR A 917 17.49 33.80 3.93
CA THR A 917 17.99 32.49 4.38
C THR A 917 18.80 32.61 5.67
N HIS A 918 19.60 33.67 5.81
CA HIS A 918 20.25 34.02 7.07
C HIS A 918 19.24 34.40 8.16
N ALA A 919 18.17 35.12 7.81
CA ALA A 919 17.11 35.50 8.72
C ALA A 919 16.32 34.29 9.20
N LEU A 920 15.98 33.33 8.33
CA LEU A 920 15.39 32.05 8.70
C LEU A 920 16.35 31.22 9.58
N ARG A 921 17.63 31.13 9.17
CA ARG A 921 18.70 30.50 9.96
C ARG A 921 18.78 31.07 11.36
N ARG A 922 18.82 32.39 11.50
CA ARG A 922 18.89 33.10 12.78
C ARG A 922 17.59 32.95 13.58
N PHE A 923 16.45 33.18 12.94
CA PHE A 923 15.11 33.09 13.56
C PHE A 923 14.87 31.72 14.19
N PHE A 924 15.22 30.65 13.49
CA PHE A 924 15.11 29.28 13.96
C PHE A 924 16.29 28.86 14.87
N ALA A 925 17.52 29.32 14.63
CA ALA A 925 18.67 29.02 15.49
C ALA A 925 18.54 29.61 16.90
N GLU A 926 18.04 30.84 17.02
CA GLU A 926 17.70 31.48 18.31
C GLU A 926 16.63 30.68 19.08
N ARG A 927 15.84 29.86 18.37
CA ARG A 927 14.78 29.00 18.90
C ARG A 927 15.19 27.52 18.96
N GLY A 928 16.49 27.22 18.79
CA GLY A 928 17.06 25.88 18.95
C GLY A 928 16.86 24.94 17.76
N ALA A 929 16.49 25.46 16.59
CA ALA A 929 16.34 24.71 15.36
C ALA A 929 17.51 24.92 14.39
N VAL A 930 18.01 23.84 13.81
CA VAL A 930 19.12 23.85 12.85
C VAL A 930 18.59 24.17 11.46
N VAL A 931 19.16 25.12 10.71
CA VAL A 931 18.70 25.40 9.34
C VAL A 931 19.81 25.16 8.33
N VAL A 932 19.52 24.32 7.34
CA VAL A 932 20.43 23.86 6.28
C VAL A 932 20.10 24.60 4.98
N PRO A 933 21.01 25.44 4.46
CA PRO A 933 20.80 26.22 3.25
C PRO A 933 20.98 25.39 1.96
N PRO A 934 20.49 25.87 0.81
CA PRO A 934 20.74 25.24 -0.48
C PRO A 934 22.24 25.24 -0.82
N PRO A 935 22.80 24.16 -1.37
CA PRO A 935 24.21 24.13 -1.81
C PRO A 935 24.59 25.23 -2.80
N GLU A 936 23.64 25.67 -3.63
CA GLU A 936 23.81 26.71 -4.64
C GLU A 936 23.85 28.12 -4.02
N LEU A 937 23.16 28.33 -2.88
CA LEU A 937 23.27 29.53 -2.04
C LEU A 937 24.57 29.54 -1.24
N MET A 938 25.09 28.36 -0.88
CA MET A 938 26.37 28.23 -0.19
C MET A 938 27.55 28.79 -1.00
N ARG A 939 27.42 28.85 -2.34
CA ARG A 939 28.35 29.52 -3.25
C ARG A 939 28.42 31.05 -3.06
N TYR A 940 27.37 31.67 -2.51
CA TYR A 940 27.33 33.10 -2.13
C TYR A 940 27.66 33.33 -0.65
N LEU A 941 27.37 32.35 0.22
CA LEU A 941 27.68 32.37 1.66
C LEU A 941 29.19 32.25 1.97
N SER A 942 30.05 31.93 1.00
CA SER A 942 31.52 32.10 1.13
C SER A 942 31.91 33.51 1.57
N GLU A 943 31.07 34.50 1.28
CA GLU A 943 31.41 35.91 1.48
C GLU A 943 31.00 36.43 2.89
N LEU A 944 30.22 35.67 3.69
CA LEU A 944 29.71 36.13 5.00
C LEU A 944 29.63 35.01 6.07
N PRO A 945 30.49 34.99 7.12
CA PRO A 945 30.34 34.08 8.26
C PRO A 945 30.07 34.83 9.59
N ALA A 946 28.80 34.97 9.98
CA ALA A 946 28.44 35.62 11.25
C ALA A 946 28.60 34.73 12.52
N GLY A 947 28.76 33.41 12.40
CA GLY A 947 28.45 32.45 13.47
C GLY A 947 29.55 31.72 14.25
N GLY A 948 30.81 31.59 13.83
CA GLY A 948 31.81 30.72 14.52
C GLY A 948 31.52 29.20 14.40
N PRO A 949 32.46 28.30 14.77
CA PRO A 949 32.34 26.84 14.61
C PRO A 949 31.53 26.19 15.74
N GLU A 950 30.76 25.15 15.42
CA GLU A 950 30.02 24.33 16.41
C GLU A 950 30.86 23.16 16.95
N THR A 951 31.90 22.75 16.22
CA THR A 951 32.79 21.67 16.61
C THR A 951 34.24 22.14 16.50
N ALA A 952 35.03 21.92 17.54
CA ALA A 952 36.46 22.15 17.48
C ALA A 952 37.26 20.91 17.87
N MET A 953 38.45 20.83 17.32
CA MET A 953 39.49 19.92 17.73
C MET A 953 40.63 20.76 18.32
N VAL A 954 41.03 20.49 19.55
CA VAL A 954 42.14 21.18 20.21
C VAL A 954 43.18 20.13 20.55
N GLU A 955 44.41 20.32 20.08
CA GLU A 955 45.49 19.36 20.26
C GLU A 955 46.21 19.59 21.60
N PRO A 956 46.10 18.69 22.59
CA PRO A 956 46.78 18.87 23.89
C PRO A 956 48.30 18.68 23.79
N THR A 957 48.74 17.86 22.84
CA THR A 957 50.14 17.56 22.55
C THR A 957 50.26 16.97 21.15
N ASN A 958 51.35 17.25 20.45
CA ASN A 958 51.68 16.67 19.15
C ASN A 958 52.75 15.57 19.27
N LEU A 959 53.14 15.21 20.50
CA LEU A 959 54.08 14.13 20.81
C LEU A 959 53.36 12.78 20.84
N CYS A 960 54.06 11.70 20.47
CA CYS A 960 53.53 10.34 20.57
C CYS A 960 54.67 9.36 20.89
N ASN A 961 54.33 8.26 21.55
CA ASN A 961 55.24 7.16 21.86
C ASN A 961 55.34 6.10 20.73
N LEU A 962 54.54 6.20 19.67
CA LEU A 962 54.48 5.22 18.59
C LEU A 962 54.94 5.81 17.25
N ALA A 963 55.63 5.00 16.45
CA ALA A 963 56.14 5.38 15.11
C ALA A 963 55.21 4.90 13.97
N CYS A 964 53.91 5.20 14.06
CA CYS A 964 52.91 4.70 13.11
C CYS A 964 53.16 5.21 11.67
N PRO A 965 53.20 4.34 10.64
CA PRO A 965 53.62 4.69 9.27
C PRO A 965 52.80 5.78 8.56
N THR A 966 51.52 5.93 8.87
CA THR A 966 50.65 6.96 8.27
C THR A 966 50.49 8.20 9.16
N CYS A 967 51.08 8.22 10.36
CA CYS A 967 50.92 9.32 11.30
C CYS A 967 52.05 10.35 11.08
N PRO A 968 51.74 11.63 10.82
CA PRO A 968 52.73 12.69 10.70
C PRO A 968 53.63 12.86 11.94
N THR A 969 53.10 12.66 13.15
CA THR A 969 53.92 12.63 14.39
C THR A 969 54.84 11.41 14.41
N GLY A 970 54.31 10.22 14.14
CA GLY A 970 55.07 8.96 14.19
C GLY A 970 56.14 8.84 13.09
N THR A 971 55.97 9.55 11.97
CA THR A 971 56.94 9.62 10.87
C THR A 971 57.91 10.80 10.98
N GLY A 972 57.79 11.63 12.02
CA GLY A 972 58.63 12.81 12.22
C GLY A 972 58.38 13.96 11.24
N LYS A 973 57.26 13.94 10.49
CA LYS A 973 56.85 15.03 9.58
C LYS A 973 56.44 16.29 10.35
N ILE A 974 55.92 16.15 11.57
CA ILE A 974 55.60 17.27 12.48
C ILE A 974 56.73 17.43 13.50
N LYS A 975 57.22 18.67 13.67
CA LYS A 975 58.22 19.01 14.68
C LYS A 975 57.63 18.88 16.10
N PRO A 976 58.33 18.22 17.05
CA PRO A 976 57.95 18.18 18.46
C PRO A 976 57.83 19.58 19.06
N LEU A 977 56.73 19.85 19.78
CA LEU A 977 56.47 21.11 20.45
C LEU A 977 56.21 20.91 21.96
N PRO A 978 56.44 21.94 22.79
CA PRO A 978 55.99 21.93 24.19
C PRO A 978 54.48 21.68 24.26
N GLN A 979 54.04 20.81 25.17
CA GLN A 979 52.62 20.44 25.32
C GLN A 979 51.77 21.66 25.69
N MET A 980 50.48 21.64 25.32
CA MET A 980 49.55 22.70 25.70
C MET A 980 49.35 22.70 27.21
N THR A 981 49.54 23.85 27.85
CA THR A 981 49.27 24.03 29.28
C THR A 981 47.78 24.26 29.51
N LEU A 982 47.29 24.01 30.72
CA LEU A 982 45.91 24.30 31.10
C LEU A 982 45.53 25.77 30.86
N ASP A 983 46.38 26.73 31.22
CA ASP A 983 46.11 28.17 30.98
C ASP A 983 45.91 28.50 29.49
N ARG A 984 46.74 27.91 28.63
CA ARG A 984 46.61 28.10 27.17
C ARG A 984 45.36 27.43 26.63
N PHE A 985 45.04 26.26 27.15
CA PHE A 985 43.80 25.58 26.82
C PHE A 985 42.58 26.41 27.24
N ASP A 986 42.59 26.99 28.44
CA ASP A 986 41.50 27.85 28.95
C ASP A 986 41.33 29.12 28.12
N HIS A 987 42.43 29.71 27.62
CA HIS A 987 42.36 30.80 26.63
C HIS A 987 41.67 30.35 25.34
N VAL A 988 42.10 29.23 24.75
CA VAL A 988 41.47 28.66 23.55
C VAL A 988 39.99 28.33 23.80
N LEU A 989 39.70 27.77 24.96
CA LEU A 989 38.35 27.42 25.39
C LEU A 989 37.51 28.69 25.53
N GLY A 990 38.01 29.78 26.12
CA GLY A 990 37.30 31.06 26.21
C GLY A 990 36.93 31.64 24.84
N GLU A 991 37.83 31.53 23.87
CA GLU A 991 37.62 32.00 22.49
C GLU A 991 36.59 31.17 21.71
N LEU A 992 36.47 29.87 22.02
CA LEU A 992 35.63 28.92 21.27
C LEU A 992 34.31 28.55 21.98
N ALA A 993 34.32 28.45 23.31
CA ALA A 993 33.23 27.96 24.16
C ALA A 993 31.87 28.63 23.93
N PRO A 994 31.77 29.95 23.65
CA PRO A 994 30.46 30.61 23.49
C PRO A 994 29.55 29.97 22.42
N ARG A 995 30.12 29.21 21.46
CA ARG A 995 29.37 28.58 20.36
C ARG A 995 29.73 27.12 20.11
N MET A 996 30.74 26.60 20.80
CA MET A 996 31.23 25.24 20.65
C MET A 996 30.33 24.23 21.38
N ARG A 997 29.84 23.24 20.64
CA ARG A 997 29.02 22.14 21.17
C ARG A 997 29.80 20.86 21.36
N ASN A 998 30.77 20.61 20.48
CA ASN A 998 31.59 19.42 20.48
C ASN A 998 33.08 19.81 20.53
N LEU A 999 33.81 19.19 21.45
CA LEU A 999 35.25 19.35 21.58
C LEU A 999 35.94 17.99 21.48
N ALA A 1000 36.90 17.89 20.57
CA ALA A 1000 37.83 16.77 20.45
C ALA A 1000 39.19 17.19 21.02
N LEU A 1001 39.69 16.49 22.02
CA LEU A 1001 40.99 16.74 22.66
C LEU A 1001 42.06 15.78 22.14
N TRP A 1002 42.31 15.82 20.82
CA TRP A 1002 43.42 15.14 20.15
C TRP A 1002 43.61 15.76 18.77
N ASN A 1003 44.77 15.56 18.15
CA ASN A 1003 44.91 15.68 16.70
C ASN A 1003 45.86 14.58 16.20
N TYR A 1004 47.18 14.81 16.22
CA TYR A 1004 48.18 13.81 15.79
C TYR A 1004 49.01 13.19 16.93
N GLY A 1005 49.13 13.89 18.07
CA GLY A 1005 49.81 13.33 19.25
C GLY A 1005 48.96 12.37 20.10
N GLU A 1006 49.61 11.73 21.07
CA GLU A 1006 48.97 10.90 22.10
C GLU A 1006 48.54 11.80 23.29
N PRO A 1007 47.23 12.08 23.44
CA PRO A 1007 46.76 13.08 24.41
C PRO A 1007 47.08 12.70 25.86
N LEU A 1008 47.24 11.41 26.19
CA LEU A 1008 47.58 10.97 27.55
C LEU A 1008 49.02 11.24 27.99
N LEU A 1009 49.88 11.72 27.11
CA LEU A 1009 51.17 12.29 27.49
C LEU A 1009 51.03 13.64 28.20
N ASN A 1010 49.91 14.33 27.98
CA ASN A 1010 49.59 15.56 28.67
C ASN A 1010 48.91 15.23 30.00
N LYS A 1011 49.64 15.44 31.10
CA LYS A 1011 49.15 15.14 32.46
C LYS A 1011 47.97 16.01 32.88
N GLU A 1012 47.76 17.16 32.24
CA GLU A 1012 46.66 18.08 32.53
C GLU A 1012 45.38 17.73 31.75
N LEU A 1013 45.39 16.69 30.91
CA LEU A 1013 44.23 16.32 30.10
C LEU A 1013 42.92 16.10 30.91
N PRO A 1014 42.92 15.42 32.08
CA PRO A 1014 41.70 15.31 32.89
C PRO A 1014 41.16 16.67 33.36
N ALA A 1015 42.04 17.62 33.67
CA ALA A 1015 41.66 18.98 34.06
C ALA A 1015 41.10 19.77 32.87
N MET A 1016 41.72 19.65 31.69
CA MET A 1016 41.20 20.25 30.45
C MET A 1016 39.78 19.75 30.12
N ILE A 1017 39.52 18.45 30.32
CA ILE A 1017 38.18 17.88 30.15
C ILE A 1017 37.22 18.52 31.16
N ALA A 1018 37.58 18.58 32.44
CA ALA A 1018 36.74 19.18 33.48
C ALA A 1018 36.41 20.65 33.18
N HIS A 1019 37.42 21.46 32.83
CA HIS A 1019 37.25 22.87 32.45
C HIS A 1019 36.35 23.03 31.22
N ALA A 1020 36.48 22.16 30.21
CA ALA A 1020 35.57 22.16 29.06
C ALA A 1020 34.13 21.86 29.49
N LYS A 1021 33.91 20.93 30.43
CA LYS A 1021 32.57 20.64 30.97
C LYS A 1021 32.02 21.82 31.76
N GLU A 1022 32.84 22.48 32.58
CA GLU A 1022 32.48 23.67 33.36
C GLU A 1022 32.13 24.85 32.45
N ALA A 1023 32.86 25.03 31.35
CA ALA A 1023 32.56 26.01 30.30
C ALA A 1023 31.30 25.66 29.47
N GLY A 1024 30.60 24.57 29.80
CA GLY A 1024 29.33 24.19 29.19
C GLY A 1024 29.45 23.41 27.88
N VAL A 1025 30.65 22.89 27.54
CA VAL A 1025 30.84 22.09 26.32
C VAL A 1025 30.05 20.79 26.44
N ARG A 1026 29.15 20.58 25.48
CA ARG A 1026 28.13 19.53 25.54
C ARG A 1026 28.71 18.13 25.43
N VAL A 1027 29.65 17.94 24.50
CA VAL A 1027 30.30 16.64 24.25
C VAL A 1027 31.81 16.84 24.16
N VAL A 1028 32.55 16.21 25.06
CA VAL A 1028 34.02 16.16 25.04
C VAL A 1028 34.47 14.75 24.69
N LYS A 1029 35.42 14.65 23.76
CA LYS A 1029 35.91 13.37 23.24
C LYS A 1029 37.44 13.30 23.32
N VAL A 1030 37.97 12.10 23.51
CA VAL A 1030 39.41 11.79 23.46
C VAL A 1030 39.64 10.54 22.61
N SER A 1031 40.74 10.50 21.86
CA SER A 1031 41.20 9.31 21.14
C SER A 1031 42.63 9.00 21.56
N SER A 1032 42.90 7.76 21.98
CA SER A 1032 44.21 7.35 22.52
C SER A 1032 44.67 6.01 21.91
N ASN A 1033 45.99 5.81 21.89
CA ASN A 1033 46.68 4.57 21.59
C ASN A 1033 46.81 3.62 22.80
N VAL A 1034 46.20 3.97 23.93
CA VAL A 1034 46.01 3.15 25.14
C VAL A 1034 47.26 2.96 26.03
N HIS A 1035 48.48 3.19 25.54
CA HIS A 1035 49.72 2.80 26.26
C HIS A 1035 49.87 3.45 27.65
N PHE A 1036 49.31 4.65 27.84
CA PHE A 1036 49.37 5.39 29.10
C PHE A 1036 48.07 5.29 29.92
N LEU A 1037 47.18 4.37 29.57
CA LEU A 1037 46.02 4.02 30.41
C LEU A 1037 46.44 3.01 31.47
N ASP A 1038 46.97 3.55 32.57
CA ASP A 1038 47.24 2.83 33.81
C ASP A 1038 46.14 3.10 34.87
N GLY A 1039 46.28 2.48 36.04
CA GLY A 1039 45.31 2.55 37.12
C GLY A 1039 44.90 3.98 37.51
N GLU A 1040 45.88 4.87 37.68
CA GLU A 1040 45.64 6.24 38.14
C GLU A 1040 45.08 7.12 37.01
N ARG A 1041 45.72 7.10 35.83
CA ARG A 1041 45.30 7.94 34.69
C ARG A 1041 43.96 7.49 34.12
N GLY A 1042 43.72 6.19 34.05
CA GLY A 1042 42.44 5.63 33.64
C GLY A 1042 41.30 6.07 34.55
N LEU A 1043 41.50 6.00 35.88
CA LEU A 1043 40.51 6.48 36.85
C LEU A 1043 40.28 8.00 36.75
N ALA A 1044 41.33 8.79 36.55
CA ALA A 1044 41.21 10.23 36.38
C ALA A 1044 40.37 10.59 35.14
N LEU A 1045 40.56 9.88 34.01
CA LEU A 1045 39.74 10.07 32.81
C LEU A 1045 38.29 9.67 33.01
N LEU A 1046 38.02 8.51 33.64
CA LEU A 1046 36.66 8.07 33.95
C LEU A 1046 35.90 9.11 34.81
N ARG A 1047 36.60 9.83 35.68
CA ARG A 1047 36.04 10.84 36.58
C ARG A 1047 36.03 12.26 36.02
N SER A 1048 36.74 12.53 34.93
CA SER A 1048 36.92 13.88 34.36
C SER A 1048 35.66 14.51 33.76
N GLY A 1049 34.58 13.74 33.59
CA GLY A 1049 33.37 14.18 32.87
C GLY A 1049 33.44 13.95 31.35
N LEU A 1050 34.42 13.17 30.89
CA LEU A 1050 34.58 12.77 29.49
C LEU A 1050 33.33 12.05 28.96
N ASP A 1051 32.88 12.39 27.75
CA ASP A 1051 31.70 11.79 27.16
C ASP A 1051 32.03 10.56 26.29
N VAL A 1052 33.13 10.61 25.51
CA VAL A 1052 33.54 9.52 24.62
C VAL A 1052 35.05 9.32 24.69
N LEU A 1053 35.46 8.07 24.92
CA LEU A 1053 36.86 7.64 24.87
C LEU A 1053 37.03 6.64 23.72
N ILE A 1054 37.85 7.01 22.74
CA ILE A 1054 38.16 6.16 21.59
C ILE A 1054 39.50 5.48 21.85
N LEU A 1055 39.52 4.15 21.85
CA LEU A 1055 40.71 3.33 22.07
C LEU A 1055 41.13 2.73 20.74
N SER A 1056 42.28 3.16 20.20
CA SER A 1056 42.71 2.72 18.87
C SER A 1056 43.63 1.50 18.96
N VAL A 1057 43.09 0.34 18.58
CA VAL A 1057 43.79 -0.95 18.61
C VAL A 1057 43.66 -1.57 17.23
N ASP A 1058 44.75 -1.60 16.46
CA ASP A 1058 44.73 -1.89 15.02
C ASP A 1058 45.34 -3.26 14.64
N GLY A 1059 45.24 -4.23 15.56
CA GLY A 1059 45.61 -5.63 15.37
C GLY A 1059 44.99 -6.48 16.48
N ALA A 1060 44.67 -7.73 16.19
CA ALA A 1060 44.12 -8.70 17.14
C ALA A 1060 45.19 -9.65 17.72
N SER A 1061 46.44 -9.49 17.30
CA SER A 1061 47.61 -10.24 17.77
C SER A 1061 48.81 -9.30 17.90
N ALA A 1062 49.81 -9.68 18.71
CA ALA A 1062 51.02 -8.89 18.90
C ALA A 1062 51.78 -8.64 17.59
N GLU A 1063 51.84 -9.64 16.71
CA GLU A 1063 52.49 -9.57 15.40
C GLU A 1063 51.78 -8.57 14.47
N THR A 1064 50.46 -8.72 14.29
CA THR A 1064 49.69 -7.83 13.42
C THR A 1064 49.64 -6.41 13.98
N TYR A 1065 49.52 -6.26 15.30
CA TYR A 1065 49.51 -4.96 15.97
C TYR A 1065 50.81 -4.18 15.74
N ALA A 1066 51.98 -4.82 15.96
CA ALA A 1066 53.28 -4.19 15.82
C ALA A 1066 53.61 -3.77 14.37
N THR A 1067 52.94 -4.37 13.38
CA THR A 1067 53.11 -4.04 11.95
C THR A 1067 52.76 -2.58 11.65
N PHE A 1068 51.66 -2.08 12.23
CA PHE A 1068 51.23 -0.69 12.06
C PHE A 1068 51.55 0.18 13.27
N ARG A 1069 51.28 -0.30 14.49
CA ARG A 1069 51.55 0.40 15.75
C ARG A 1069 53.00 0.12 16.20
N LYS A 1070 53.96 0.57 15.39
CA LYS A 1070 55.39 0.41 15.67
C LYS A 1070 55.75 0.95 17.06
N ASP A 1071 56.59 0.20 17.76
CA ASP A 1071 57.01 0.40 19.16
C ASP A 1071 55.89 0.22 20.19
N GLY A 1072 54.76 -0.37 19.78
CA GLY A 1072 53.63 -0.67 20.64
C GLY A 1072 53.67 -2.07 21.26
N ASP A 1073 53.07 -2.20 22.44
CA ASP A 1073 52.94 -3.44 23.19
C ASP A 1073 51.46 -3.86 23.25
N PHE A 1074 51.11 -4.88 22.45
CA PHE A 1074 49.73 -5.36 22.34
C PHE A 1074 49.19 -5.93 23.64
N GLU A 1075 49.97 -6.70 24.39
CA GLU A 1075 49.52 -7.35 25.63
C GLU A 1075 49.18 -6.30 26.69
N ARG A 1076 50.05 -5.28 26.80
CA ARG A 1076 49.78 -4.14 27.67
C ARG A 1076 48.50 -3.41 27.26
N VAL A 1077 48.33 -3.13 25.96
CA VAL A 1077 47.15 -2.42 25.44
C VAL A 1077 45.87 -3.23 25.69
N ALA A 1078 45.86 -4.52 25.34
CA ALA A 1078 44.73 -5.41 25.59
C ALA A 1078 44.35 -5.47 27.07
N GLY A 1079 45.36 -5.62 27.95
CA GLY A 1079 45.18 -5.59 29.40
C GLY A 1079 44.57 -4.27 29.89
N SER A 1080 45.07 -3.13 29.42
CA SER A 1080 44.54 -1.81 29.77
C SER A 1080 43.11 -1.58 29.29
N VAL A 1081 42.73 -2.04 28.10
CA VAL A 1081 41.35 -1.95 27.58
C VAL A 1081 40.40 -2.74 28.46
N ALA A 1082 40.71 -4.02 28.70
CA ALA A 1082 39.89 -4.91 29.52
C ALA A 1082 39.74 -4.39 30.95
N TRP A 1083 40.85 -3.95 31.56
CA TRP A 1083 40.86 -3.36 32.89
C TRP A 1083 39.99 -2.10 32.97
N LEU A 1084 40.10 -1.18 32.00
CA LEU A 1084 39.34 0.07 32.01
C LEU A 1084 37.83 -0.19 31.89
N CYS A 1085 37.41 -1.12 31.03
CA CYS A 1085 36.00 -1.48 30.87
C CYS A 1085 35.44 -2.14 32.14
N ALA A 1086 36.21 -3.04 32.75
CA ALA A 1086 35.86 -3.65 34.03
C ALA A 1086 35.74 -2.60 35.15
N GLU A 1087 36.66 -1.64 35.20
CA GLU A 1087 36.68 -0.59 36.22
C GLU A 1087 35.54 0.42 36.04
N LYS A 1088 35.24 0.83 34.80
CA LYS A 1088 34.04 1.63 34.47
C LYS A 1088 32.77 0.94 34.98
N LYS A 1089 32.65 -0.38 34.71
CA LYS A 1089 31.52 -1.20 35.18
C LYS A 1089 31.47 -1.31 36.70
N ARG A 1090 32.62 -1.51 37.36
CA ARG A 1090 32.73 -1.58 38.83
C ARG A 1090 32.32 -0.27 39.50
N LEU A 1091 32.64 0.87 38.89
CA LEU A 1091 32.28 2.21 39.37
C LEU A 1091 30.84 2.61 39.01
N GLY A 1092 30.11 1.79 38.23
CA GLY A 1092 28.73 2.08 37.83
C GLY A 1092 28.61 3.31 36.93
N LEU A 1093 29.63 3.60 36.13
CA LEU A 1093 29.67 4.80 35.30
C LEU A 1093 29.07 4.52 33.91
N ASP A 1094 28.10 5.33 33.50
CA ASP A 1094 27.55 5.30 32.14
C ASP A 1094 28.49 5.97 31.11
N LYS A 1095 29.35 6.87 31.59
CA LYS A 1095 30.30 7.64 30.79
C LYS A 1095 31.73 7.53 31.31
N PRO A 1096 32.74 7.65 30.45
CA PRO A 1096 32.64 7.83 28.99
C PRO A 1096 32.14 6.58 28.27
N ARG A 1097 31.55 6.77 27.08
CA ARG A 1097 31.37 5.65 26.14
C ARG A 1097 32.72 5.25 25.58
N ILE A 1098 33.13 4.01 25.80
CA ILE A 1098 34.38 3.41 25.35
C ILE A 1098 34.15 2.81 23.96
N GLU A 1099 34.71 3.46 22.94
CA GLU A 1099 34.67 2.98 21.55
C GLU A 1099 36.02 2.37 21.17
N LEU A 1100 36.04 1.07 20.89
CA LEU A 1100 37.23 0.41 20.31
C LEU A 1100 37.29 0.73 18.82
N GLN A 1101 38.34 1.39 18.37
CA GLN A 1101 38.56 1.69 16.96
C GLN A 1101 39.55 0.71 16.36
N PHE A 1102 39.14 0.05 15.28
CA PHE A 1102 39.96 -0.84 14.47
C PHE A 1102 40.06 -0.28 13.05
N ILE A 1103 41.26 0.16 12.66
CA ILE A 1103 41.57 0.61 11.30
C ILE A 1103 41.94 -0.61 10.47
N VAL A 1104 41.08 -0.96 9.53
CA VAL A 1104 41.27 -2.04 8.56
C VAL A 1104 42.32 -1.62 7.52
N MET A 1105 43.30 -2.49 7.36
CA MET A 1105 44.46 -2.43 6.49
C MET A 1105 44.68 -3.80 5.86
N ARG A 1106 45.41 -3.87 4.75
CA ARG A 1106 45.69 -5.14 4.04
C ARG A 1106 46.21 -6.25 4.96
N HIS A 1107 47.13 -5.91 5.86
CA HIS A 1107 47.75 -6.90 6.75
C HIS A 1107 46.86 -7.32 7.93
N ASN A 1108 45.77 -6.61 8.23
CA ASN A 1108 44.89 -6.95 9.37
C ASN A 1108 43.42 -7.19 8.97
N GLU A 1109 43.06 -7.07 7.69
CA GLU A 1109 41.66 -7.18 7.24
C GLU A 1109 41.03 -8.55 7.53
N HIS A 1110 41.86 -9.59 7.56
CA HIS A 1110 41.46 -10.95 7.93
C HIS A 1110 41.16 -11.11 9.42
N GLU A 1111 41.66 -10.23 10.30
CA GLU A 1111 41.44 -10.26 11.74
C GLU A 1111 40.14 -9.57 12.17
N LEU A 1112 39.35 -9.00 11.25
CA LEU A 1112 38.12 -8.29 11.60
C LEU A 1112 37.10 -9.15 12.40
N PRO A 1113 36.87 -10.44 12.08
CA PRO A 1113 36.03 -11.31 12.92
C PRO A 1113 36.60 -11.52 14.33
N GLU A 1114 37.92 -11.60 14.45
CA GLU A 1114 38.62 -11.82 15.70
C GLU A 1114 38.60 -10.56 16.59
N MET A 1115 38.82 -9.38 16.00
CA MET A 1115 38.66 -8.10 16.70
C MET A 1115 37.21 -7.91 17.22
N ARG A 1116 36.19 -8.40 16.50
CA ARG A 1116 34.80 -8.42 17.01
C ARG A 1116 34.61 -9.36 18.20
N ARG A 1117 35.40 -10.42 18.29
CA ARG A 1117 35.41 -11.33 19.45
C ARG A 1117 36.06 -10.63 20.64
N LEU A 1118 37.28 -10.10 20.48
CA LEU A 1118 38.01 -9.37 21.53
C LEU A 1118 37.24 -8.16 22.06
N ALA A 1119 36.58 -7.39 21.19
CA ALA A 1119 35.74 -6.26 21.61
C ALA A 1119 34.62 -6.68 22.59
N ARG A 1120 33.98 -7.83 22.34
CA ARG A 1120 32.97 -8.38 23.25
C ARG A 1120 33.58 -8.91 24.53
N GLU A 1121 34.70 -9.62 24.43
CA GLU A 1121 35.40 -10.19 25.59
C GLU A 1121 35.91 -9.10 26.54
N TRP A 1122 36.44 -7.98 26.02
CA TRP A 1122 36.89 -6.85 26.82
C TRP A 1122 35.76 -5.95 27.34
N GLY A 1123 34.53 -6.11 26.84
CA GLY A 1123 33.37 -5.36 27.30
C GLY A 1123 33.35 -3.89 26.85
N VAL A 1124 33.85 -3.59 25.64
CA VAL A 1124 33.76 -2.23 25.08
C VAL A 1124 32.33 -1.90 24.65
N ASP A 1125 31.91 -0.63 24.74
CA ASP A 1125 30.53 -0.23 24.41
C ASP A 1125 30.24 -0.26 22.90
N ARG A 1126 31.28 -0.10 22.06
CA ARG A 1126 31.12 -0.05 20.60
C ARG A 1126 32.41 -0.42 19.86
N LEU A 1127 32.31 -1.23 18.81
CA LEU A 1127 33.38 -1.43 17.84
C LEU A 1127 33.20 -0.49 16.63
N ARG A 1128 34.20 0.36 16.41
CA ARG A 1128 34.28 1.33 15.31
C ARG A 1128 35.28 0.83 14.28
N VAL A 1129 34.78 0.32 13.17
CA VAL A 1129 35.61 -0.15 12.06
C VAL A 1129 35.87 1.02 11.10
N LYS A 1130 37.13 1.40 10.95
CA LYS A 1130 37.59 2.40 9.97
C LYS A 1130 38.46 1.71 8.93
N THR A 1131 38.73 2.40 7.84
CA THR A 1131 39.68 1.94 6.81
C THR A 1131 40.82 2.96 6.72
N VAL A 1132 42.04 2.50 6.48
CA VAL A 1132 43.23 3.35 6.42
C VAL A 1132 43.10 4.40 5.30
N GLY A 1133 43.67 5.58 5.54
CA GLY A 1133 43.92 6.57 4.47
C GLY A 1133 45.36 6.41 3.99
N ALA A 1134 45.57 6.39 2.67
CA ALA A 1134 46.88 6.38 2.05
C ALA A 1134 47.16 7.76 1.46
N ASP A 1135 48.23 8.41 1.93
CA ASP A 1135 48.57 9.79 1.57
C ASP A 1135 49.69 9.85 0.52
N ASP A 1136 50.48 8.78 0.39
CA ASP A 1136 51.64 8.69 -0.49
C ASP A 1136 51.90 7.25 -0.97
N ALA A 1137 52.81 7.09 -1.94
CA ALA A 1137 53.12 5.78 -2.53
C ALA A 1137 53.60 4.74 -1.49
N THR A 1138 54.22 5.20 -0.40
CA THR A 1138 54.75 4.34 0.69
C THR A 1138 53.67 3.78 1.61
N THR A 1139 52.45 4.31 1.56
CA THR A 1139 51.32 3.87 2.41
C THR A 1139 50.20 3.17 1.61
N LYS A 1140 50.34 3.08 0.28
CA LYS A 1140 49.39 2.40 -0.61
C LYS A 1140 49.26 0.90 -0.33
N ASP A 1141 50.34 0.24 0.07
CA ASP A 1141 50.33 -1.20 0.36
C ASP A 1141 49.53 -1.54 1.64
N LEU A 1142 49.22 -0.54 2.47
CA LEU A 1142 48.34 -0.70 3.63
C LEU A 1142 46.86 -0.75 3.23
N VAL A 1143 46.49 -0.32 2.02
CA VAL A 1143 45.08 -0.28 1.58
C VAL A 1143 44.52 -1.71 1.48
N PRO A 1144 43.36 -2.00 2.14
CA PRO A 1144 42.71 -3.31 2.13
C PRO A 1144 42.57 -3.90 0.73
N ALA A 1145 42.81 -5.21 0.58
CA ALA A 1145 42.59 -5.90 -0.69
C ALA A 1145 41.10 -6.15 -0.93
N GLU A 1146 40.31 -6.34 0.15
CA GLU A 1146 38.86 -6.46 0.06
C GLU A 1146 38.21 -5.13 -0.35
N ARG A 1147 37.56 -5.13 -1.50
CA ARG A 1147 36.99 -3.93 -2.14
C ARG A 1147 35.89 -3.28 -1.31
N LEU A 1148 35.15 -4.06 -0.53
CA LEU A 1148 34.13 -3.55 0.40
C LEU A 1148 34.72 -2.86 1.63
N LEU A 1149 35.98 -3.17 1.98
CA LEU A 1149 36.70 -2.61 3.13
C LEU A 1149 37.68 -1.50 2.73
N SER A 1150 37.98 -1.36 1.44
CA SER A 1150 38.92 -0.36 0.92
C SER A 1150 38.38 1.07 0.95
N ARG A 1151 39.28 2.03 1.22
CA ARG A 1151 38.94 3.46 1.14
C ARG A 1151 38.81 3.96 -0.30
N TYR A 1152 39.57 3.34 -1.20
CA TYR A 1152 39.82 3.79 -2.56
C TYR A 1152 39.24 2.81 -3.58
N LYS A 1153 39.18 3.23 -4.85
CA LYS A 1153 38.92 2.37 -5.98
C LYS A 1153 40.15 1.49 -6.25
N ALA A 1154 40.05 0.60 -7.23
CA ALA A 1154 41.13 -0.33 -7.57
C ALA A 1154 42.45 0.35 -7.97
N ASP A 1155 42.42 1.65 -8.30
CA ASP A 1155 43.60 2.48 -8.58
C ASP A 1155 44.42 2.86 -7.33
N GLY A 1156 43.89 2.61 -6.13
CA GLY A 1156 44.55 2.92 -4.85
C GLY A 1156 44.68 4.41 -4.56
N GLU A 1157 44.05 5.28 -5.35
CA GLU A 1157 44.17 6.75 -5.24
C GLU A 1157 42.80 7.45 -5.23
N THR A 1158 41.85 6.97 -6.01
CA THR A 1158 40.53 7.60 -6.13
C THR A 1158 39.62 7.12 -5.00
N PRO A 1159 39.00 8.00 -4.19
CA PRO A 1159 38.04 7.57 -3.18
C PRO A 1159 36.87 6.78 -3.79
N ASN A 1160 36.44 5.69 -3.16
CA ASN A 1160 35.30 4.90 -3.66
C ASN A 1160 33.94 5.61 -3.50
N VAL A 1161 33.84 6.55 -2.55
CA VAL A 1161 32.71 7.45 -2.32
C VAL A 1161 33.25 8.85 -2.05
N ARG A 1162 32.78 9.85 -2.80
CA ARG A 1162 33.16 11.25 -2.66
C ARG A 1162 31.91 12.10 -2.41
N HIS A 1163 31.85 12.78 -1.27
CA HIS A 1163 30.77 13.72 -0.99
C HIS A 1163 30.96 15.01 -1.79
N ALA A 1164 29.91 15.48 -2.47
CA ALA A 1164 29.96 16.67 -3.32
C ALA A 1164 30.27 17.97 -2.56
N PHE A 1165 29.99 18.04 -1.25
CA PHE A 1165 30.16 19.26 -0.44
C PHE A 1165 30.75 18.99 0.95
N CYS A 1166 31.73 19.78 1.39
CA CYS A 1166 32.44 19.59 2.69
C CYS A 1166 31.89 20.58 3.68
N THR A 1167 31.41 20.14 4.84
CA THR A 1167 30.89 21.08 5.85
C THR A 1167 32.00 21.65 6.73
N MET A 1168 33.11 20.93 6.92
CA MET A 1168 34.17 21.27 7.90
C MET A 1168 34.64 22.73 7.85
N ALA A 1169 34.76 23.33 6.67
CA ALA A 1169 35.21 24.72 6.54
C ALA A 1169 34.22 25.77 7.10
N TRP A 1170 32.98 25.36 7.39
CA TRP A 1170 31.87 26.22 7.81
C TRP A 1170 31.38 25.96 9.23
N ASP A 1171 31.62 24.77 9.80
CA ASP A 1171 31.14 24.39 11.13
C ASP A 1171 32.21 23.72 12.02
N HIS A 1172 33.41 23.44 11.49
CA HIS A 1172 34.53 22.85 12.23
C HIS A 1172 35.79 23.73 12.21
N THR A 1173 36.66 23.55 13.20
CA THR A 1173 38.02 24.11 13.21
C THR A 1173 38.95 23.18 13.98
N VAL A 1174 40.26 23.32 13.75
CA VAL A 1174 41.32 22.69 14.56
C VAL A 1174 42.23 23.78 15.11
N VAL A 1175 42.57 23.68 16.39
CA VAL A 1175 43.60 24.48 17.06
C VAL A 1175 44.73 23.54 17.46
N ASN A 1176 45.91 23.74 16.88
CA ASN A 1176 47.09 22.92 17.19
C ASN A 1176 47.78 23.41 18.47
N VAL A 1177 48.76 22.65 18.95
CA VAL A 1177 49.48 22.91 20.23
C VAL A 1177 50.04 24.33 20.35
N ASP A 1178 50.52 24.90 19.26
CA ASP A 1178 51.10 26.25 19.20
C ASP A 1178 50.07 27.37 19.00
N GLY A 1179 48.78 27.03 18.99
CA GLY A 1179 47.66 27.97 18.76
C GLY A 1179 47.35 28.21 17.28
N SER A 1180 48.10 27.62 16.34
CA SER A 1180 47.78 27.73 14.92
C SER A 1180 46.41 27.10 14.61
N VAL A 1181 45.63 27.78 13.79
CA VAL A 1181 44.26 27.40 13.44
C VAL A 1181 44.22 26.84 12.03
N THR A 1182 43.68 25.64 11.85
CA THR A 1182 43.48 25.01 10.54
C THR A 1182 42.01 24.60 10.35
N PRO A 1183 41.49 24.52 9.09
CA PRO A 1183 40.07 24.23 8.86
C PRO A 1183 39.63 22.79 9.17
N CYS A 1184 40.56 21.81 9.14
CA CYS A 1184 40.29 20.41 9.45
C CYS A 1184 41.58 19.67 9.77
N CYS A 1185 41.49 18.48 10.38
CA CYS A 1185 42.67 17.71 10.80
C CYS A 1185 43.56 17.23 9.64
N TYR A 1186 43.03 17.10 8.41
CA TYR A 1186 43.83 16.72 7.23
C TYR A 1186 44.73 17.86 6.75
N LEU A 1187 44.46 19.10 7.15
CA LEU A 1187 45.28 20.26 6.83
C LEU A 1187 46.17 20.55 8.03
N ARG A 1188 47.48 20.64 7.80
CA ARG A 1188 48.47 20.76 8.87
C ARG A 1188 49.33 21.99 8.66
N PRO A 1189 49.81 22.62 9.75
CA PRO A 1189 50.70 23.77 9.65
C PRO A 1189 52.00 23.49 8.87
N ASP A 1190 52.54 22.26 8.95
CA ASP A 1190 53.77 21.86 8.24
C ASP A 1190 53.62 21.78 6.72
N MET A 1191 52.38 21.73 6.20
CA MET A 1191 52.12 21.66 4.75
C MET A 1191 52.14 23.03 4.05
N GLY A 1192 52.38 24.10 4.80
CA GLY A 1192 52.58 25.46 4.29
C GLY A 1192 51.55 26.48 4.80
N ASP A 1193 51.92 27.76 4.73
CA ASP A 1193 51.16 28.89 5.29
C ASP A 1193 49.74 29.03 4.72
N ALA A 1194 49.51 28.52 3.51
CA ALA A 1194 48.20 28.55 2.85
C ALA A 1194 47.11 27.77 3.61
N PHE A 1195 47.51 26.83 4.49
CA PHE A 1195 46.57 26.01 5.27
C PHE A 1195 46.37 26.50 6.71
N VAL A 1196 47.15 27.50 7.13
CA VAL A 1196 47.03 28.13 8.46
C VAL A 1196 46.18 29.38 8.35
N MET A 1197 45.03 29.37 9.03
CA MET A 1197 44.05 30.45 8.96
C MET A 1197 44.40 31.62 9.88
N GLY A 1198 45.20 31.38 10.91
CA GLY A 1198 45.66 32.34 11.90
C GLY A 1198 46.22 31.64 13.14
N ASN A 1199 46.53 32.39 14.20
CA ASN A 1199 46.95 31.84 15.49
C ASN A 1199 46.15 32.48 16.64
N VAL A 1200 45.47 31.65 17.43
CA VAL A 1200 44.53 32.09 18.49
C VAL A 1200 45.23 32.72 19.71
N PHE A 1201 46.54 32.57 19.84
CA PHE A 1201 47.34 33.28 20.84
C PHE A 1201 47.85 34.65 20.36
N GLN A 1202 47.64 34.98 19.08
CA GLN A 1202 48.08 36.24 18.48
C GLN A 1202 46.89 37.13 18.06
N ALA A 1203 45.77 36.53 17.68
CA ALA A 1203 44.54 37.21 17.31
C ALA A 1203 43.34 36.45 17.89
N SER A 1204 42.22 37.14 18.08
CA SER A 1204 41.01 36.48 18.56
C SER A 1204 40.52 35.46 17.53
N PHE A 1205 39.95 34.35 18.00
CA PHE A 1205 39.42 33.34 17.11
C PHE A 1205 38.33 33.88 16.16
N PRO A 1206 37.40 34.78 16.59
CA PRO A 1206 36.45 35.40 15.68
C PRO A 1206 37.08 36.19 14.53
N GLU A 1207 38.20 36.87 14.76
CA GLU A 1207 38.95 37.58 13.71
C GLU A 1207 39.56 36.59 12.72
N ILE A 1208 40.14 35.50 13.22
CA ILE A 1208 40.69 34.43 12.38
C ILE A 1208 39.58 33.80 11.52
N TRP A 1209 38.46 33.41 12.14
CA TRP A 1209 37.34 32.74 11.49
C TRP A 1209 36.67 33.57 10.38
N ARG A 1210 36.69 34.89 10.51
CA ARG A 1210 36.17 35.87 9.53
C ARG A 1210 37.26 36.46 8.64
N GLY A 1211 38.51 36.10 8.90
CA GLY A 1211 39.69 36.57 8.21
C GLY A 1211 39.70 36.19 6.74
N GLU A 1212 40.53 36.90 5.98
CA GLU A 1212 40.68 36.70 4.53
C GLU A 1212 41.07 35.26 4.19
N ARG A 1213 41.96 34.64 4.98
CA ARG A 1213 42.41 33.26 4.77
C ARG A 1213 41.27 32.24 4.85
N TYR A 1214 40.40 32.35 5.85
CA TYR A 1214 39.22 31.48 5.97
C TYR A 1214 38.20 31.73 4.84
N ARG A 1215 38.01 32.98 4.41
CA ARG A 1215 37.15 33.33 3.28
C ARG A 1215 37.68 32.76 1.96
N ALA A 1216 38.98 32.92 1.70
CA ALA A 1216 39.65 32.37 0.53
C ALA A 1216 39.57 30.83 0.50
N PHE A 1217 39.80 30.18 1.64
CA PHE A 1217 39.67 28.73 1.75
C PHE A 1217 38.23 28.24 1.45
N ARG A 1218 37.21 28.91 2.01
CA ARG A 1218 35.79 28.60 1.73
C ARG A 1218 35.43 28.83 0.27
N ALA A 1219 35.91 29.92 -0.33
CA ALA A 1219 35.69 30.22 -1.75
C ALA A 1219 36.30 29.12 -2.65
N ALA A 1220 37.52 28.67 -2.36
CA ALA A 1220 38.14 27.57 -3.09
C ALA A 1220 37.37 26.24 -2.92
N MET A 1221 36.87 25.95 -1.71
CA MET A 1221 36.01 24.78 -1.47
C MET A 1221 34.69 24.82 -2.26
N LEU A 1222 34.16 26.01 -2.57
CA LEU A 1222 32.95 26.18 -3.38
C LEU A 1222 33.21 26.16 -4.88
N ALA A 1223 34.40 26.59 -5.30
CA ALA A 1223 34.84 26.47 -6.70
C ALA A 1223 35.08 25.01 -7.13
N GLY A 1224 35.28 24.11 -6.15
CA GLY A 1224 35.42 22.68 -6.36
C GLY A 1224 36.66 22.15 -5.63
N ARG A 1225 36.48 21.03 -4.92
CA ARG A 1225 37.56 20.43 -4.11
C ARG A 1225 38.76 19.93 -4.93
N GLU A 1226 38.57 19.73 -6.23
CA GLU A 1226 39.61 19.37 -7.21
C GLU A 1226 40.79 20.37 -7.18
N SER A 1227 40.52 21.64 -6.82
CA SER A 1227 41.52 22.72 -6.79
C SER A 1227 42.55 22.59 -5.66
N MET A 1228 42.32 21.70 -4.70
CA MET A 1228 43.24 21.45 -3.58
C MET A 1228 43.56 19.95 -3.48
N PRO A 1229 44.82 19.53 -3.73
CA PRO A 1229 45.19 18.11 -3.79
C PRO A 1229 44.79 17.28 -2.55
N VAL A 1230 44.90 17.86 -1.35
CA VAL A 1230 44.53 17.20 -0.08
C VAL A 1230 43.01 17.03 0.04
N CYS A 1231 42.22 18.00 -0.47
CA CYS A 1231 40.77 17.96 -0.41
C CYS A 1231 40.15 17.10 -1.53
N ASP A 1232 40.85 16.98 -2.66
CA ASP A 1232 40.42 16.15 -3.79
C ASP A 1232 40.44 14.66 -3.46
N ARG A 1233 41.47 14.21 -2.74
CA ARG A 1233 41.61 12.82 -2.26
C ARG A 1233 40.82 12.53 -0.98
N CYS A 1234 40.09 13.51 -0.44
CA CYS A 1234 39.30 13.38 0.77
C CYS A 1234 37.84 12.99 0.47
N ARG A 1235 37.26 12.10 1.29
CA ARG A 1235 35.83 11.73 1.17
C ARG A 1235 34.87 12.90 1.48
N GLY A 1236 35.30 13.90 2.25
CA GLY A 1236 34.47 15.02 2.72
C GLY A 1236 33.86 14.78 4.10
N GLY A 1237 33.64 15.87 4.85
CA GLY A 1237 33.35 15.94 6.30
C GLY A 1237 32.27 15.08 6.96
N THR A 1238 31.67 14.09 6.29
CA THR A 1238 30.87 13.03 6.94
C THR A 1238 31.73 11.78 7.10
N HIS A 1239 32.60 11.81 8.12
CA HIS A 1239 33.43 10.67 8.48
C HIS A 1239 32.55 9.63 9.17
N ASP A 1240 32.09 8.61 8.43
CA ASP A 1240 31.85 7.22 8.85
C ASP A 1240 30.91 6.55 7.83
N LEU A 1241 31.49 5.83 6.86
CA LEU A 1241 30.73 5.05 5.86
C LEU A 1241 31.01 3.54 5.95
N ILE A 1242 31.81 3.09 6.92
CA ILE A 1242 32.01 1.66 7.16
C ILE A 1242 31.44 1.34 8.54
N ALA A 1243 30.61 0.30 8.58
CA ALA A 1243 29.70 -0.05 9.66
C ALA A 1243 30.26 0.19 11.06
N SER A 1244 29.54 0.97 11.86
CA SER A 1244 29.64 0.85 13.31
C SER A 1244 28.76 -0.30 13.75
N VAL A 1245 29.35 -1.30 14.39
CA VAL A 1245 28.62 -2.41 14.99
C VAL A 1245 28.51 -2.10 16.48
N GLU A 1246 27.29 -1.99 17.00
CA GLU A 1246 27.09 -2.03 18.45
C GLU A 1246 27.62 -3.38 18.93
N ALA A 1247 28.57 -3.37 19.87
CA ALA A 1247 29.01 -4.62 20.47
C ALA A 1247 27.80 -5.18 21.26
N PRO A 1248 27.37 -6.44 21.03
CA PRO A 1248 26.28 -7.06 21.76
C PRO A 1248 26.42 -6.95 23.27
#